data_AF-A0A1F5A615-F1
#
_entry.id   AF-A0A1F5A615-F1
#
_cell.length_a   1.000
_cell.length_b   1.000
_cell.length_c   1.000
_cell.angle_alpha   90.00
_cell.angle_beta   90.00
_cell.angle_gamma   90.00
#
_symmetry.space_group_name_H-M   'P 1'
#
loop_
_entity.id
_entity.type
_entity.pdbx_description
1 polymer ?
#
loop_
_entity_poly.entity_id
_entity_poly.type
_entity_poly.pdbx_seq_one_letter_code
_entity_poly.pdbx_strand_id
1 'polypeptide(L)'
;MINNKDNNLLILIGPTGVGKTDISIKLAQIITDVEIISADSMQIYKYMDIGTAKPDKSILNTIKHHMVDIVDPAENFDVIQYSKLAVKIILDVFKRGKIPILAGGSGLYISSIINPLFTGPDRNIEYRNTLEEEEKIHGKKYLYDRLSKIDPISASRIKPNDLRRIIRALEVYKSTGKTISYLQKISSNNNAKINYQIIGFKRNRENLYQRINLRVDRMIKDGFIEEVKMLRYKGCKENLNSMQGLGYKQINKYLNGVYSKEEAINLIKIETRHYAKRQMTWFKNKIKDIEWIDLDRSSENEAISKLKKILQKKVISKLKFPLNMKRIGIDMGSDNLKAVVIEGKNITSYLKKIDGKPIYALKETLDEIITKHSNEAYLGITGVNSISLSDVLNEKQMINESIAIKRGIASLDLDIKENEKFAVIDVGASNQRCYEFEKDTNSGKYILENHYLQNKCGAGSGMLLEHMAKRFEYGSIGELSNVANQTEKTIKLSAKCGVFRESDVVHQQQKGTSKEVLAASLYRASADSFKTILSNGTMPEGRVILIGGLSLSKAFVKHLIDVCKISSERVIIPKQGLHIGAIGAAIYGQQVCLNDIIKKIEKKLTRPFNYESQGPLIFKKSKIIKPKEDWPYGADIPLACLGIDIGSVSTKAALIAEINGKFLLLAYHYRRTEIDPVGAAIDVINKVYNQVTERGYKIKKVVAGTTGSGRQLTGFIVGASKEHIVDEITAQAAGITTFYPQKEFSIIEFGGQDSKFINIDQGVVVDFAMNNACAAGTGALLEKYAMRRGIAIEDFGDIALKANNPPAIDSTCAVLSEQSIIKYEQNNVSLENLCAALTLATARNYLAKVVSGLEIKEKVVFQGATAFNLGQVAALETILGKGIIVPPWPHITGAIGAAKYAYDTSNLGNFRGFKKILNLKYNVGPYECINKDCGNDCNITRAEIKGKEKMFYFIGDRCQRYSAKKDEKQIKPPNLFKERQKIMEEICK
;
A
#
# COMPACT_ATOMS: atom_id res chain seq x y z
N MET A 1 6.48 -29.41 -25.94
CA MET A 1 6.62 -28.46 -27.06
C MET A 1 6.82 -27.06 -26.48
N ILE A 2 7.94 -26.41 -26.80
CA ILE A 2 8.30 -25.08 -26.26
C ILE A 2 7.53 -24.02 -27.04
N ASN A 3 6.77 -23.17 -26.34
CA ASN A 3 5.95 -22.12 -26.96
C ASN A 3 6.89 -20.99 -27.46
N ASN A 4 7.27 -21.03 -28.74
CA ASN A 4 8.37 -20.29 -29.39
C ASN A 4 8.15 -18.76 -29.61
N LYS A 5 7.26 -18.07 -28.88
CA LYS A 5 6.90 -16.67 -29.21
C LYS A 5 7.66 -15.57 -28.46
N ASP A 6 8.42 -15.85 -27.39
CA ASP A 6 9.09 -14.80 -26.58
C ASP A 6 10.64 -14.85 -26.55
N ASN A 7 11.30 -15.77 -27.26
CA ASN A 7 12.77 -15.90 -27.27
C ASN A 7 13.42 -15.06 -28.39
N ASN A 8 13.89 -13.84 -28.10
CA ASN A 8 14.58 -12.99 -29.07
C ASN A 8 16.10 -13.04 -28.92
N LEU A 9 16.79 -13.63 -29.90
CA LEU A 9 18.25 -13.64 -30.03
C LEU A 9 18.74 -12.30 -30.60
N LEU A 10 19.69 -11.64 -29.94
CA LEU A 10 20.34 -10.45 -30.51
C LEU A 10 21.57 -10.88 -31.31
N ILE A 11 21.61 -10.56 -32.60
CA ILE A 11 22.73 -10.88 -33.48
C ILE A 11 23.50 -9.60 -33.79
N LEU A 12 24.77 -9.56 -33.39
CA LEU A 12 25.70 -8.45 -33.64
C LEU A 12 26.68 -8.84 -34.74
N ILE A 13 26.58 -8.19 -35.89
CA ILE A 13 27.41 -8.45 -37.08
C ILE A 13 28.27 -7.24 -37.45
N GLY A 14 29.36 -7.49 -38.16
CA GLY A 14 30.24 -6.44 -38.67
C GLY A 14 31.57 -7.01 -39.17
N PRO A 15 32.32 -6.24 -39.98
CA PRO A 15 33.62 -6.69 -40.47
C PRO A 15 34.64 -6.74 -39.32
N THR A 16 35.69 -7.54 -39.49
CA THR A 16 36.83 -7.55 -38.55
C THR A 16 37.42 -6.14 -38.38
N GLY A 17 37.78 -5.77 -37.15
CA GLY A 17 38.32 -4.44 -36.81
C GLY A 17 37.27 -3.33 -36.56
N VAL A 18 35.97 -3.59 -36.76
CA VAL A 18 34.93 -2.55 -36.62
C VAL A 18 34.67 -2.11 -35.18
N GLY A 19 34.92 -2.98 -34.19
CA GLY A 19 34.64 -2.74 -32.75
C GLY A 19 33.49 -3.57 -32.16
N LYS A 20 33.00 -4.61 -32.86
CA LYS A 20 31.86 -5.43 -32.39
C LYS A 20 32.08 -6.10 -31.04
N THR A 21 33.31 -6.59 -30.81
CA THR A 21 33.64 -7.38 -29.62
C THR A 21 33.66 -6.45 -28.40
N ASP A 22 34.31 -5.30 -28.52
CA ASP A 22 34.34 -4.25 -27.50
C ASP A 22 32.93 -3.78 -27.12
N ILE A 23 32.07 -3.52 -28.11
CA ILE A 23 30.67 -3.13 -27.88
C ILE A 23 29.89 -4.26 -27.18
N SER A 24 30.06 -5.52 -27.60
CA SER A 24 29.37 -6.66 -26.96
C SER A 24 29.78 -6.85 -25.51
N ILE A 25 31.08 -6.68 -25.20
CA ILE A 25 31.64 -6.78 -23.86
C ILE A 25 31.13 -5.63 -22.99
N LYS A 26 31.26 -4.38 -23.44
CA LYS A 26 30.76 -3.20 -22.71
C LYS A 26 29.25 -3.30 -22.45
N LEU A 27 28.48 -3.82 -23.41
CA LEU A 27 27.06 -4.04 -23.24
C LEU A 27 26.76 -5.11 -22.17
N ALA A 28 27.51 -6.20 -22.13
CA ALA A 28 27.38 -7.25 -21.11
C ALA A 28 27.92 -6.82 -19.73
N GLN A 29 28.83 -5.85 -19.65
CA GLN A 29 29.23 -5.21 -18.38
C GLN A 29 28.11 -4.31 -17.81
N ILE A 30 27.36 -3.64 -18.69
CA ILE A 30 26.25 -2.75 -18.31
C ILE A 30 24.97 -3.55 -18.01
N ILE A 31 24.79 -4.71 -18.65
CA ILE A 31 23.59 -5.55 -18.54
C ILE A 31 24.01 -6.94 -18.07
N THR A 32 23.81 -7.22 -16.78
CA THR A 32 24.29 -8.43 -16.10
C THR A 32 23.62 -9.74 -16.56
N ASP A 33 22.44 -9.67 -17.19
CA ASP A 33 21.67 -10.85 -17.64
C ASP A 33 21.99 -11.27 -19.10
N VAL A 34 23.16 -10.92 -19.62
CA VAL A 34 23.58 -11.20 -20.99
C VAL A 34 24.67 -12.27 -21.03
N GLU A 35 24.59 -13.21 -21.98
CA GLU A 35 25.70 -14.11 -22.32
C GLU A 35 26.06 -13.98 -23.80
N ILE A 36 27.36 -14.00 -24.12
CA ILE A 36 27.85 -13.79 -25.48
C ILE A 36 28.15 -15.16 -26.12
N ILE A 37 27.68 -15.38 -27.34
CA ILE A 37 27.98 -16.54 -28.17
C ILE A 37 28.84 -16.06 -29.33
N SER A 38 30.10 -16.51 -29.41
CA SER A 38 30.99 -16.11 -30.50
C SER A 38 30.58 -16.78 -31.81
N ALA A 39 30.42 -15.98 -32.87
CA ALA A 39 30.25 -16.45 -34.24
C ALA A 39 31.48 -16.15 -35.09
N ASP A 40 32.65 -16.54 -34.59
CA ASP A 40 33.94 -16.44 -35.27
C ASP A 40 34.52 -17.84 -35.48
N SER A 41 35.01 -18.13 -36.69
CA SER A 41 35.49 -19.46 -37.06
C SER A 41 36.89 -19.76 -36.51
N MET A 42 37.62 -18.77 -36.03
CA MET A 42 38.97 -18.94 -35.49
C MET A 42 39.01 -18.89 -33.96
N GLN A 43 38.14 -18.11 -33.32
CA GLN A 43 38.09 -18.02 -31.84
C GLN A 43 37.63 -19.31 -31.14
N ILE A 44 37.08 -20.27 -31.88
CA ILE A 44 36.72 -21.60 -31.38
C ILE A 44 37.92 -22.44 -30.95
N TYR A 45 39.11 -22.17 -31.51
CA TYR A 45 40.30 -23.00 -31.28
C TYR A 45 41.03 -22.61 -30.00
N LYS A 46 41.41 -23.63 -29.23
CA LYS A 46 42.27 -23.50 -28.05
C LYS A 46 43.66 -23.01 -28.43
N TYR A 47 44.29 -22.21 -27.57
CA TYR A 47 45.65 -21.71 -27.73
C TYR A 47 45.88 -20.72 -28.91
N MET A 48 44.82 -20.38 -29.65
CA MET A 48 44.85 -19.40 -30.75
C MET A 48 44.19 -18.10 -30.28
N ASP A 49 44.93 -17.29 -29.52
CA ASP A 49 44.40 -16.18 -28.74
C ASP A 49 44.73 -14.82 -29.38
N ILE A 50 46.02 -14.55 -29.62
CA ILE A 50 46.54 -13.29 -30.14
C ILE A 50 46.11 -13.09 -31.59
N GLY A 51 46.37 -14.06 -32.46
CA GLY A 51 46.06 -13.95 -33.89
C GLY A 51 44.57 -13.83 -34.20
N THR A 52 43.72 -14.34 -33.31
CA THR A 52 42.25 -14.28 -33.45
C THR A 52 41.63 -13.08 -32.73
N ALA A 53 42.44 -12.31 -32.00
CA ALA A 53 42.03 -11.35 -30.96
C ALA A 53 40.85 -11.87 -30.13
N LYS A 54 41.09 -13.01 -29.49
CA LYS A 54 40.22 -13.52 -28.44
C LYS A 54 40.22 -12.51 -27.29
N PRO A 55 39.07 -12.29 -26.62
CA PRO A 55 39.05 -11.46 -25.42
C PRO A 55 40.01 -12.02 -24.36
N ASP A 56 40.64 -11.13 -23.59
CA ASP A 56 41.57 -11.54 -22.53
C ASP A 56 40.89 -12.44 -21.50
N LYS A 57 41.67 -13.31 -20.85
CA LYS A 57 41.18 -14.25 -19.84
C LYS A 57 40.44 -13.54 -18.69
N SER A 58 40.85 -12.34 -18.30
CA SER A 58 40.16 -11.51 -17.30
C SER A 58 38.72 -11.18 -17.71
N ILE A 59 38.51 -10.85 -18.99
CA ILE A 59 37.17 -10.58 -19.55
C ILE A 59 36.38 -11.89 -19.66
N LEU A 60 36.99 -12.97 -20.15
CA LEU A 60 36.34 -14.28 -20.26
C LEU A 60 35.90 -14.86 -18.90
N ASN A 61 36.64 -14.55 -17.83
CA ASN A 61 36.28 -14.92 -16.46
C ASN A 61 35.14 -14.08 -15.90
N THR A 62 35.00 -12.83 -16.35
CA THR A 62 33.97 -11.89 -15.86
C THR A 62 32.66 -12.03 -16.64
N ILE A 63 32.74 -12.23 -17.96
CA ILE A 63 31.58 -12.29 -18.86
C ILE A 63 31.58 -13.63 -19.57
N LYS A 64 30.51 -14.40 -19.42
CA LYS A 64 30.40 -15.72 -20.04
C LYS A 64 30.35 -15.61 -21.56
N HIS A 65 31.43 -16.07 -22.20
CA HIS A 65 31.53 -16.27 -23.64
C HIS A 65 31.41 -17.77 -23.97
N HIS A 66 30.53 -18.09 -24.89
CA HIS A 66 30.35 -19.43 -25.46
C HIS A 66 30.98 -19.50 -26.84
N MET A 67 31.25 -20.73 -27.31
CA MET A 67 31.89 -20.99 -28.62
C MET A 67 33.29 -20.37 -28.73
N VAL A 68 34.01 -20.29 -27.61
CA VAL A 68 35.42 -19.88 -27.51
C VAL A 68 36.18 -21.01 -26.81
N ASP A 69 37.37 -21.38 -27.30
CA ASP A 69 38.20 -22.46 -26.73
C ASP A 69 37.52 -23.84 -26.64
N ILE A 70 36.65 -24.15 -27.61
CA ILE A 70 35.87 -25.39 -27.63
C ILE A 70 36.49 -26.51 -28.49
N VAL A 71 37.47 -26.21 -29.34
CA VAL A 71 38.05 -27.15 -30.31
C VAL A 71 39.58 -27.14 -30.22
N ASP A 72 40.22 -28.30 -30.31
CA ASP A 72 41.68 -28.35 -30.42
C ASP A 72 42.14 -27.94 -31.84
N PRO A 73 43.22 -27.16 -32.02
CA PRO A 73 43.70 -26.77 -33.35
C PRO A 73 43.97 -27.94 -34.33
N ALA A 74 44.20 -29.16 -33.85
CA ALA A 74 44.37 -30.35 -34.69
C ALA A 74 43.05 -30.96 -35.20
N GLU A 75 41.92 -30.61 -34.58
CA GLU A 75 40.61 -31.16 -34.88
C GLU A 75 39.90 -30.41 -36.02
N ASN A 76 39.10 -31.14 -36.80
CA ASN A 76 38.24 -30.53 -37.81
C ASN A 76 36.93 -30.06 -37.17
N PHE A 77 36.57 -28.80 -37.44
CA PHE A 77 35.29 -28.23 -37.02
C PHE A 77 34.57 -27.54 -38.18
N ASP A 78 33.36 -27.99 -38.47
CA ASP A 78 32.56 -27.48 -39.59
C ASP A 78 31.34 -26.64 -39.14
N VAL A 79 30.67 -26.03 -40.11
CA VAL A 79 29.49 -25.19 -39.86
C VAL A 79 28.29 -25.98 -39.33
N ILE A 80 28.19 -27.28 -39.62
CA ILE A 80 27.08 -28.11 -39.14
C ILE A 80 27.27 -28.36 -37.64
N GLN A 81 28.49 -28.69 -37.22
CA GLN A 81 28.87 -28.81 -35.82
C GLN A 81 28.67 -27.49 -35.08
N TYR A 82 29.11 -26.37 -35.66
CA TYR A 82 28.86 -25.03 -35.11
C TYR A 82 27.38 -24.78 -34.89
N SER A 83 26.54 -24.95 -35.92
CA SER A 83 25.11 -24.67 -35.88
C SER A 83 24.41 -25.48 -34.78
N LYS A 84 24.68 -26.79 -34.70
CA LYS A 84 24.11 -27.68 -33.66
C LYS A 84 24.48 -27.21 -32.25
N LEU A 85 25.77 -26.93 -32.00
CA LEU A 85 26.24 -26.50 -30.68
C LEU A 85 25.73 -25.11 -30.31
N ALA A 86 25.82 -24.15 -31.22
CA ALA A 86 25.36 -22.79 -30.98
C ALA A 86 23.85 -22.72 -30.73
N VAL A 87 23.02 -23.44 -31.50
CA VAL A 87 21.56 -23.51 -31.24
C VAL A 87 21.28 -24.13 -29.87
N LYS A 88 21.97 -25.22 -29.51
CA LYS A 88 21.83 -25.84 -28.18
C LYS A 88 22.16 -24.83 -27.06
N ILE A 89 23.25 -24.11 -27.19
CA ILE A 89 23.68 -23.07 -26.23
C ILE A 89 22.67 -21.93 -26.19
N ILE A 90 22.22 -21.41 -27.33
CA ILE A 90 21.23 -20.33 -27.37
C ILE A 90 19.94 -20.73 -26.64
N LEU A 91 19.43 -21.94 -26.87
CA LEU A 91 18.25 -22.45 -26.17
C LEU A 91 18.49 -22.64 -24.67
N ASP A 92 19.69 -23.03 -24.28
CA ASP A 92 20.10 -23.20 -22.88
C ASP A 92 20.26 -21.85 -22.15
N VAL A 93 20.80 -20.83 -22.83
CA VAL A 93 20.85 -19.44 -22.33
C VAL A 93 19.44 -18.90 -22.12
N PHE A 94 18.52 -19.12 -23.08
CA PHE A 94 17.11 -18.76 -22.92
C PHE A 94 16.46 -19.49 -21.74
N LYS A 95 16.73 -20.79 -21.55
CA LYS A 95 16.24 -21.56 -20.40
C LYS A 95 16.73 -21.00 -19.06
N ARG A 96 17.93 -20.45 -19.01
CA ARG A 96 18.48 -19.75 -17.83
C ARG A 96 17.91 -18.34 -17.60
N GLY A 97 16.96 -17.89 -18.43
CA GLY A 97 16.36 -16.56 -18.32
C GLY A 97 17.29 -15.41 -18.73
N LYS A 98 18.41 -15.72 -19.39
CA LYS A 98 19.39 -14.74 -19.85
C LYS A 98 19.19 -14.41 -21.33
N ILE A 99 19.78 -13.31 -21.76
CA ILE A 99 19.70 -12.82 -23.14
C ILE A 99 20.94 -13.30 -23.91
N PRO A 100 20.79 -14.21 -24.89
CA PRO A 100 21.90 -14.59 -25.76
C PRO A 100 22.21 -13.48 -26.76
N ILE A 101 23.48 -13.09 -26.82
CA ILE A 101 24.02 -12.22 -27.88
C ILE A 101 24.93 -13.03 -28.78
N LEU A 102 24.51 -13.29 -30.01
CA LEU A 102 25.35 -13.90 -31.03
C LEU A 102 26.22 -12.83 -31.68
N ALA A 103 27.51 -12.78 -31.37
CA ALA A 103 28.43 -11.76 -31.88
C ALA A 103 29.51 -12.41 -32.76
N GLY A 104 29.49 -12.17 -34.07
CA GLY A 104 30.58 -12.64 -34.94
C GLY A 104 30.75 -11.91 -36.27
N GLY A 105 31.85 -12.26 -36.95
CA GLY A 105 32.15 -11.85 -38.32
C GLY A 105 31.97 -12.98 -39.36
N SER A 106 31.78 -14.23 -38.92
CA SER A 106 31.66 -15.37 -39.83
C SER A 106 30.24 -15.47 -40.38
N GLY A 107 30.03 -14.89 -41.57
CA GLY A 107 28.72 -14.87 -42.23
C GLY A 107 28.08 -16.26 -42.37
N LEU A 108 28.87 -17.28 -42.71
CA LEU A 108 28.36 -18.65 -42.84
C LEU A 108 27.83 -19.21 -41.51
N TYR A 109 28.50 -18.93 -40.39
CA TYR A 109 28.07 -19.35 -39.05
C TYR A 109 26.76 -18.65 -38.67
N ILE A 110 26.68 -17.33 -38.85
CA ILE A 110 25.48 -16.55 -38.56
C ILE A 110 24.29 -17.02 -39.43
N SER A 111 24.51 -17.24 -40.73
CA SER A 111 23.44 -17.74 -41.61
C SER A 111 23.00 -19.15 -41.26
N SER A 112 23.89 -20.02 -40.75
CA SER A 112 23.49 -21.36 -40.30
C SER A 112 22.54 -21.36 -39.09
N ILE A 113 22.45 -20.24 -38.35
CA ILE A 113 21.51 -20.03 -37.24
C ILE A 113 20.21 -19.39 -37.74
N ILE A 114 20.34 -18.40 -38.62
CA ILE A 114 19.19 -17.71 -39.24
C ILE A 114 18.40 -18.65 -40.16
N ASN A 115 19.11 -19.45 -40.94
CA ASN A 115 18.59 -20.41 -41.90
C ASN A 115 19.16 -21.79 -41.55
N PRO A 116 18.42 -22.61 -40.77
CA PRO A 116 18.91 -23.91 -40.33
C PRO A 116 19.37 -24.77 -41.52
N LEU A 117 20.61 -25.27 -41.45
CA LEU A 117 21.18 -26.12 -42.49
C LEU A 117 20.53 -27.49 -42.47
N PHE A 118 20.14 -27.98 -43.65
CA PHE A 118 19.65 -29.35 -43.80
C PHE A 118 20.75 -30.36 -43.45
N THR A 119 20.48 -31.22 -42.47
CA THR A 119 21.34 -32.35 -42.11
C THR A 119 20.95 -33.54 -42.98
N GLY A 120 21.57 -33.62 -44.16
CA GLY A 120 21.44 -34.79 -45.04
C GLY A 120 22.22 -36.00 -44.53
N PRO A 121 22.04 -37.18 -45.15
CA PRO A 121 22.78 -38.40 -44.83
C PRO A 121 24.30 -38.18 -44.87
N ASP A 122 25.05 -39.03 -44.16
CA ASP A 122 26.51 -39.00 -44.15
C ASP A 122 27.10 -39.17 -45.55
N ARG A 123 28.40 -38.84 -45.69
CA ARG A 123 29.09 -38.90 -46.98
C ARG A 123 29.32 -40.36 -47.36
N ASN A 124 28.94 -40.75 -48.57
CA ASN A 124 29.27 -42.07 -49.13
C ASN A 124 30.50 -41.89 -50.03
N ILE A 125 31.67 -42.19 -49.49
CA ILE A 125 32.97 -41.97 -50.15
C ILE A 125 33.06 -42.78 -51.46
N GLU A 126 32.61 -44.04 -51.43
CA GLU A 126 32.65 -44.95 -52.57
C GLU A 126 31.80 -44.42 -53.73
N TYR A 127 30.55 -44.01 -53.46
CA TYR A 127 29.67 -43.48 -54.49
C TYR A 127 30.12 -42.14 -55.06
N ARG A 128 30.79 -41.29 -54.24
CA ARG A 128 31.39 -40.06 -54.74
C ARG A 128 32.52 -40.33 -55.72
N ASN A 129 33.39 -41.29 -55.41
CA ASN A 129 34.48 -41.67 -56.31
C ASN A 129 33.91 -42.15 -57.66
N THR A 130 32.84 -42.96 -57.65
CA THR A 130 32.15 -43.37 -58.88
C THR A 130 31.61 -42.19 -59.68
N LEU A 131 30.96 -41.22 -59.03
CA LEU A 131 30.46 -40.02 -59.72
C LEU A 131 31.59 -39.11 -60.23
N GLU A 132 32.71 -39.02 -59.52
CA GLU A 132 33.91 -38.29 -59.97
C GLU A 132 34.58 -38.99 -61.16
N GLU A 133 34.53 -40.32 -61.24
CA GLU A 133 34.99 -41.08 -62.42
C GLU A 133 34.04 -40.92 -63.61
N GLU A 134 32.72 -41.00 -63.39
CA GLU A 134 31.72 -40.72 -64.44
C GLU A 134 31.87 -39.30 -65.01
N GLU A 135 32.21 -38.32 -64.17
CA GLU A 135 32.49 -36.94 -64.62
C GLU A 135 33.72 -36.86 -65.53
N LYS A 136 34.79 -37.60 -65.21
CA LYS A 136 36.00 -37.63 -66.05
C LYS A 136 35.73 -38.22 -67.43
N ILE A 137 34.82 -39.20 -67.53
CA ILE A 137 34.51 -39.90 -68.79
C ILE A 137 33.48 -39.14 -69.63
N HIS A 138 32.39 -38.66 -69.02
CA HIS A 138 31.24 -38.10 -69.74
C HIS A 138 31.05 -36.59 -69.56
N GLY A 139 31.87 -35.97 -68.70
CA GLY A 139 31.84 -34.53 -68.41
C GLY A 139 30.76 -34.10 -67.41
N LYS A 140 30.93 -32.93 -66.81
CA LYS A 140 30.04 -32.35 -65.78
C LYS A 140 28.57 -32.24 -66.22
N LYS A 141 28.35 -31.98 -67.51
CA LYS A 141 27.01 -31.81 -68.09
C LYS A 141 26.19 -33.10 -67.96
N TYR A 142 26.81 -34.26 -68.13
CA TYR A 142 26.15 -35.55 -67.98
C TYR A 142 25.54 -35.74 -66.57
N LEU A 143 26.32 -35.43 -65.53
CA LEU A 143 25.84 -35.50 -64.14
C LEU A 143 24.78 -34.43 -63.84
N TYR A 144 24.91 -33.24 -64.42
CA TYR A 144 23.91 -32.19 -64.30
C TYR A 144 22.58 -32.59 -64.95
N ASP A 145 22.61 -33.23 -66.11
CA ASP A 145 21.42 -33.72 -66.81
C ASP A 145 20.76 -34.87 -66.03
N ARG A 146 21.55 -35.78 -65.43
CA ARG A 146 21.03 -36.78 -64.47
C ARG A 146 20.34 -36.12 -63.29
N LEU A 147 20.98 -35.10 -62.69
CA LEU A 147 20.37 -34.35 -61.59
C LEU A 147 19.09 -33.64 -62.02
N SER A 148 19.06 -33.06 -63.22
CA SER A 148 17.90 -32.34 -63.75
C SER A 148 16.68 -33.23 -63.94
N LYS A 149 16.89 -34.51 -64.27
CA LYS A 149 15.81 -35.52 -64.35
C LYS A 149 15.31 -35.95 -62.97
N ILE A 150 16.21 -36.03 -61.99
CA ILE A 150 15.91 -36.56 -60.64
C ILE A 150 15.33 -35.47 -59.71
N ASP A 151 15.99 -34.31 -59.65
CA ASP A 151 15.62 -33.18 -58.80
C ASP A 151 15.70 -31.86 -59.60
N PRO A 152 14.69 -31.58 -60.45
CA PRO A 152 14.64 -30.38 -61.27
C PRO A 152 14.76 -29.08 -60.46
N ILE A 153 14.26 -29.10 -59.21
CA ILE A 153 14.26 -27.95 -58.31
C ILE A 153 15.69 -27.65 -57.82
N SER A 154 16.46 -28.67 -57.48
CA SER A 154 17.87 -28.47 -57.10
C SER A 154 18.73 -28.13 -58.31
N ALA A 155 18.47 -28.76 -59.47
CA ALA A 155 19.18 -28.47 -60.70
C ALA A 155 19.04 -27.01 -61.13
N SER A 156 17.84 -26.41 -61.03
CA SER A 156 17.64 -25.00 -61.38
C SER A 156 18.38 -24.00 -60.46
N ARG A 157 18.77 -24.43 -59.25
CA ARG A 157 19.51 -23.63 -58.26
C ARG A 157 21.02 -23.86 -58.31
N ILE A 158 21.46 -25.03 -58.72
CA ILE A 158 22.87 -25.42 -58.81
C ILE A 158 23.40 -25.03 -60.18
N LYS A 159 24.55 -24.35 -60.24
CA LYS A 159 25.16 -24.03 -61.53
C LYS A 159 25.69 -25.32 -62.17
N PRO A 160 25.57 -25.51 -63.51
CA PRO A 160 26.04 -26.73 -64.18
C PRO A 160 27.51 -27.09 -63.95
N ASN A 161 28.35 -26.10 -63.62
CA ASN A 161 29.78 -26.31 -63.35
C ASN A 161 30.11 -26.62 -61.87
N ASP A 162 29.12 -26.58 -60.95
CA ASP A 162 29.30 -26.81 -59.52
C ASP A 162 29.23 -28.31 -59.18
N LEU A 163 30.24 -29.05 -59.65
CA LEU A 163 30.32 -30.51 -59.57
C LEU A 163 30.10 -31.03 -58.14
N ARG A 164 30.66 -30.34 -57.14
CA ARG A 164 30.54 -30.71 -55.73
C ARG A 164 29.09 -30.72 -55.25
N ARG A 165 28.27 -29.75 -55.68
CA ARG A 165 26.84 -29.70 -55.32
C ARG A 165 26.01 -30.70 -56.12
N ILE A 166 26.37 -30.94 -57.39
CA ILE A 166 25.71 -31.95 -58.23
C ILE A 166 25.89 -33.33 -57.61
N ILE A 167 27.14 -33.71 -57.29
CA ILE A 167 27.46 -34.98 -56.63
C ILE A 167 26.71 -35.11 -55.31
N ARG A 168 26.68 -34.07 -54.47
CA ARG A 168 25.94 -34.11 -53.19
C ARG A 168 24.44 -34.34 -53.39
N ALA A 169 23.83 -33.72 -54.39
CA ALA A 169 22.40 -33.89 -54.64
C ALA A 169 22.06 -35.32 -55.09
N LEU A 170 22.88 -35.89 -55.99
CA LEU A 170 22.78 -37.28 -56.43
C LEU A 170 23.07 -38.27 -55.30
N GLU A 171 24.10 -38.01 -54.49
CA GLU A 171 24.46 -38.81 -53.30
C GLU A 171 23.31 -38.89 -52.30
N VAL A 172 22.66 -37.76 -52.01
CA VAL A 172 21.50 -37.72 -51.11
C VAL A 172 20.34 -38.53 -51.68
N TYR A 173 20.04 -38.39 -52.97
CA TYR A 173 18.98 -39.16 -53.62
C TYR A 173 19.27 -40.66 -53.59
N LYS A 174 20.49 -41.08 -53.94
CA LYS A 174 20.89 -42.48 -53.92
C LYS A 174 20.79 -43.09 -52.52
N SER A 175 21.21 -42.35 -51.50
CA SER A 175 21.26 -42.84 -50.12
C SER A 175 19.90 -42.86 -49.42
N THR A 176 18.94 -42.02 -49.84
CA THR A 176 17.66 -41.83 -49.12
C THR A 176 16.41 -42.14 -49.93
N GLY A 177 16.54 -42.35 -51.25
CA GLY A 177 15.43 -42.46 -52.19
C GLY A 177 14.62 -41.17 -52.38
N LYS A 178 14.99 -40.07 -51.71
CA LYS A 178 14.29 -38.79 -51.70
C LYS A 178 15.19 -37.68 -52.21
N THR A 179 14.63 -36.75 -52.98
CA THR A 179 15.41 -35.66 -53.56
C THR A 179 15.87 -34.68 -52.47
N ILE A 180 17.03 -34.05 -52.68
CA ILE A 180 17.58 -33.12 -51.69
C ILE A 180 16.68 -31.87 -51.54
N SER A 181 16.01 -31.43 -52.60
CA SER A 181 15.03 -30.34 -52.54
C SER A 181 13.81 -30.70 -51.67
N TYR A 182 13.32 -31.95 -51.76
CA TYR A 182 12.22 -32.44 -50.95
C TYR A 182 12.59 -32.51 -49.47
N LEU A 183 13.76 -33.09 -49.15
CA LEU A 183 14.20 -33.21 -47.76
C LEU A 183 14.51 -31.84 -47.11
N GLN A 184 15.05 -30.89 -47.89
CA GLN A 184 15.22 -29.50 -47.44
C GLN A 184 13.87 -28.83 -47.11
N LYS A 185 12.82 -29.08 -47.92
CA LYS A 185 11.46 -28.54 -47.71
C LYS A 185 10.80 -29.11 -46.45
N ILE A 186 11.02 -30.39 -46.14
CA ILE A 186 10.50 -31.01 -44.90
C ILE A 186 11.26 -30.49 -43.68
N SER A 187 12.60 -30.42 -43.76
CA SER A 187 13.43 -29.93 -42.67
C SER A 187 13.15 -28.47 -42.31
N SER A 188 12.74 -27.63 -43.27
CA SER A 188 12.36 -26.24 -42.99
C SER A 188 11.05 -26.09 -42.22
N ASN A 189 10.17 -27.11 -42.22
CA ASN A 189 8.90 -27.08 -41.48
C ASN A 189 9.01 -27.56 -40.02
N ASN A 190 9.99 -28.43 -39.69
CA ASN A 190 10.11 -29.05 -38.36
C ASN A 190 11.07 -28.32 -37.39
N ASN A 191 11.80 -27.31 -37.83
CA ASN A 191 12.76 -26.61 -36.96
C ASN A 191 12.10 -25.49 -36.15
N ALA A 192 12.37 -25.46 -34.85
CA ALA A 192 11.96 -24.37 -33.96
C ALA A 192 12.51 -23.03 -34.47
N LYS A 193 11.63 -22.11 -34.91
CA LYS A 193 12.02 -20.77 -35.32
C LYS A 193 12.46 -19.96 -34.10
N ILE A 194 13.74 -19.62 -34.03
CA ILE A 194 14.27 -18.64 -33.06
C ILE A 194 13.94 -17.26 -33.60
N ASN A 195 13.25 -16.43 -32.83
CA ASN A 195 13.08 -15.03 -33.21
C ASN A 195 14.43 -14.31 -32.98
N TYR A 196 14.84 -13.47 -33.92
CA TYR A 196 16.12 -12.76 -33.83
C TYR A 196 16.00 -11.32 -34.29
N GLN A 197 16.93 -10.49 -33.84
CA GLN A 197 17.13 -9.12 -34.32
C GLN A 197 18.60 -8.93 -34.70
N ILE A 198 18.85 -8.35 -35.87
CA ILE A 198 20.20 -8.23 -36.43
C ILE A 198 20.63 -6.77 -36.43
N ILE A 199 21.71 -6.48 -35.70
CA ILE A 199 22.37 -5.17 -35.70
C ILE A 199 23.73 -5.30 -36.37
N GLY A 200 23.96 -4.50 -37.41
CA GLY A 200 25.21 -4.46 -38.15
C GLY A 200 26.02 -3.21 -37.83
N PHE A 201 27.32 -3.35 -37.55
CA PHE A 201 28.22 -2.22 -37.39
C PHE A 201 28.99 -1.94 -38.67
N LYS A 202 29.11 -0.67 -39.03
CA LYS A 202 29.92 -0.19 -40.15
C LYS A 202 30.77 1.02 -39.74
N ARG A 203 31.83 1.24 -40.51
CA ARG A 203 32.71 2.42 -40.51
C ARG A 203 33.03 2.75 -41.97
N ASN A 204 33.49 3.97 -42.22
CA ASN A 204 34.14 4.36 -43.46
C ASN A 204 35.38 3.45 -43.69
N ARG A 205 35.81 3.34 -44.95
CA ARG A 205 36.87 2.40 -45.33
C ARG A 205 38.21 2.77 -44.72
N GLU A 206 38.52 4.06 -44.68
CA GLU A 206 39.80 4.58 -44.20
C GLU A 206 40.01 4.29 -42.70
N ASN A 207 39.04 4.62 -41.84
CA ASN A 207 39.13 4.36 -40.40
C ASN A 207 39.15 2.85 -40.13
N LEU A 208 38.36 2.05 -40.86
CA LEU A 208 38.38 0.60 -40.72
C LEU A 208 39.77 0.03 -41.06
N TYR A 209 40.40 0.50 -42.13
CA TYR A 209 41.72 0.03 -42.56
C TYR A 209 42.82 0.47 -41.60
N GLN A 210 42.78 1.70 -41.10
CA GLN A 210 43.71 2.17 -40.07
C GLN A 210 43.61 1.31 -38.79
N ARG A 211 42.39 1.03 -38.31
CA ARG A 211 42.17 0.15 -37.15
C ARG A 211 42.67 -1.27 -37.39
N ILE A 212 42.46 -1.82 -38.58
CA ILE A 212 42.99 -3.14 -38.96
C ILE A 212 44.53 -3.14 -38.90
N ASN A 213 45.18 -2.12 -39.49
CA ASN A 213 46.63 -2.03 -39.52
C ASN A 213 47.21 -1.95 -38.09
N LEU A 214 46.69 -1.03 -37.27
CA LEU A 214 47.10 -0.86 -35.88
C LEU A 214 46.89 -2.14 -35.05
N ARG A 215 45.80 -2.87 -35.32
CA ARG A 215 45.52 -4.15 -34.66
C ARG A 215 46.55 -5.21 -35.02
N VAL A 216 46.93 -5.33 -36.30
CA VAL A 216 47.98 -6.26 -36.72
C VAL A 216 49.32 -5.90 -36.08
N ASP A 217 49.66 -4.62 -36.03
CA ASP A 217 50.90 -4.16 -35.38
C ASP A 217 50.92 -4.51 -33.89
N ARG A 218 49.80 -4.35 -33.19
CA ARG A 218 49.64 -4.80 -31.79
C ARG A 218 49.78 -6.30 -31.65
N MET A 219 49.11 -7.10 -32.48
CA MET A 219 49.24 -8.57 -32.44
C MET A 219 50.69 -9.03 -32.53
N ILE A 220 51.47 -8.43 -33.44
CA ILE A 220 52.89 -8.77 -33.59
C ILE A 220 53.67 -8.38 -32.33
N LYS A 221 53.41 -7.20 -31.76
CA LYS A 221 54.01 -6.74 -30.50
C LYS A 221 53.66 -7.65 -29.31
N ASP A 222 52.42 -8.13 -29.26
CA ASP A 222 51.88 -8.96 -28.18
C ASP A 222 52.33 -10.42 -28.27
N GLY A 223 53.14 -10.77 -29.29
CA GLY A 223 53.78 -12.10 -29.40
C GLY A 223 53.10 -13.05 -30.38
N PHE A 224 52.36 -12.55 -31.39
CA PHE A 224 51.66 -13.43 -32.35
C PHE A 224 52.59 -14.43 -33.06
N ILE A 225 53.83 -14.05 -33.38
CA ILE A 225 54.80 -14.98 -34.00
C ILE A 225 55.13 -16.15 -33.06
N GLU A 226 55.28 -15.87 -31.77
CA GLU A 226 55.58 -16.89 -30.76
C GLU A 226 54.38 -17.83 -30.53
N GLU A 227 53.15 -17.32 -30.60
CA GLU A 227 51.94 -18.15 -30.60
C GLU A 227 51.96 -19.16 -31.76
N VAL A 228 52.29 -18.73 -32.99
CA VAL A 228 52.35 -19.65 -34.14
C VAL A 228 53.47 -20.68 -33.98
N LYS A 229 54.65 -20.28 -33.47
CA LYS A 229 55.75 -21.22 -33.18
C LYS A 229 55.33 -22.27 -32.15
N MET A 230 54.66 -21.87 -31.07
CA MET A 230 54.13 -22.78 -30.06
C MET A 230 53.13 -23.78 -30.67
N LEU A 231 52.23 -23.34 -31.55
CA LEU A 231 51.28 -24.24 -32.22
C LEU A 231 52.00 -25.27 -33.11
N ARG A 232 53.04 -24.85 -33.84
CA ARG A 232 53.88 -25.78 -34.63
C ARG A 232 54.59 -26.79 -33.73
N TYR A 233 55.14 -26.34 -32.60
CA TYR A 233 55.80 -27.21 -31.62
C TYR A 233 54.81 -28.25 -31.04
N LYS A 234 53.55 -27.87 -30.83
CA LYS A 234 52.47 -28.78 -30.43
C LYS A 234 51.99 -29.74 -31.53
N GLY A 235 52.61 -29.74 -32.72
CA GLY A 235 52.30 -30.66 -33.81
C GLY A 235 51.20 -30.18 -34.76
N CYS A 236 50.77 -28.92 -34.69
CA CYS A 236 49.78 -28.36 -35.62
C CYS A 236 50.39 -28.17 -37.01
N LYS A 237 50.05 -29.06 -37.94
CA LYS A 237 50.52 -29.02 -39.33
C LYS A 237 49.94 -27.82 -40.08
N GLU A 238 50.71 -27.26 -41.01
CA GLU A 238 50.35 -26.04 -41.72
C GLU A 238 49.11 -26.18 -42.59
N ASN A 239 48.83 -27.38 -43.10
CA ASN A 239 47.66 -27.67 -43.93
C ASN A 239 46.35 -27.79 -43.15
N LEU A 240 46.38 -27.73 -41.81
CA LEU A 240 45.19 -27.76 -40.97
C LEU A 240 44.36 -26.48 -41.16
N ASN A 241 43.04 -26.62 -41.02
CA ASN A 241 42.10 -25.50 -41.18
C ASN A 241 42.37 -24.34 -40.20
N SER A 242 42.78 -24.67 -38.97
CA SER A 242 43.23 -23.71 -37.95
C SER A 242 44.45 -22.91 -38.43
N MET A 243 45.46 -23.60 -38.95
CA MET A 243 46.73 -23.01 -39.41
C MET A 243 46.64 -22.28 -40.76
N GLN A 244 45.56 -22.47 -41.51
CA GLN A 244 45.22 -21.71 -42.71
C GLN A 244 44.46 -20.40 -42.41
N GLY A 245 44.17 -20.13 -41.13
CA GLY A 245 43.58 -18.88 -40.68
C GLY A 245 44.38 -17.65 -41.12
N LEU A 246 43.67 -16.54 -41.27
CA LEU A 246 44.29 -15.27 -41.63
C LEU A 246 45.27 -14.83 -40.53
N GLY A 247 46.48 -14.43 -40.90
CA GLY A 247 47.57 -14.23 -39.93
C GLY A 247 48.46 -15.46 -39.85
N TYR A 248 47.88 -16.59 -39.39
CA TYR A 248 48.61 -17.85 -39.19
C TYR A 248 49.27 -18.37 -40.46
N LYS A 249 48.55 -18.31 -41.60
CA LYS A 249 49.10 -18.70 -42.90
C LYS A 249 50.34 -17.89 -43.30
N GLN A 250 50.31 -16.58 -43.08
CA GLN A 250 51.41 -15.67 -43.44
C GLN A 250 52.61 -15.88 -42.52
N ILE A 251 52.38 -16.03 -41.21
CA ILE A 251 53.44 -16.31 -40.25
C ILE A 251 54.07 -17.69 -40.50
N ASN A 252 53.30 -18.72 -40.82
CA ASN A 252 53.85 -20.03 -41.20
C ASN A 252 54.79 -19.93 -42.41
N LYS A 253 54.41 -19.16 -43.43
CA LYS A 253 55.27 -18.91 -44.59
C LYS A 253 56.54 -18.15 -44.24
N TYR A 254 56.47 -17.17 -43.33
CA TYR A 254 57.65 -16.51 -42.78
C TYR A 254 58.57 -17.50 -42.03
N LEU A 255 58.00 -18.34 -41.16
CA LEU A 255 58.77 -19.34 -40.40
C LEU A 255 59.37 -20.45 -41.28
N ASN A 256 58.93 -20.58 -42.54
CA ASN A 256 59.49 -21.47 -43.56
C ASN A 256 60.46 -20.76 -44.51
N GLY A 257 60.78 -19.49 -44.27
CA GLY A 257 61.70 -18.70 -45.10
C GLY A 257 61.11 -18.23 -46.44
N VAL A 258 59.80 -18.39 -46.68
CA VAL A 258 59.14 -17.99 -47.93
C VAL A 258 58.90 -16.47 -48.00
N TYR A 259 58.65 -15.83 -46.85
CA TYR A 259 58.47 -14.38 -46.73
C TYR A 259 59.47 -13.80 -45.74
N SER A 260 59.86 -12.54 -45.92
CA SER A 260 60.49 -11.78 -44.83
C SER A 260 59.48 -11.47 -43.71
N LYS A 261 59.96 -11.13 -42.51
CA LYS A 261 59.08 -10.75 -41.38
C LYS A 261 58.20 -9.55 -41.75
N GLU A 262 58.78 -8.54 -42.38
CA GLU A 262 58.06 -7.33 -42.79
C GLU A 262 57.03 -7.61 -43.89
N GLU A 263 57.41 -8.44 -44.87
CA GLU A 263 56.52 -8.87 -45.95
C GLU A 263 55.32 -9.64 -45.41
N ALA A 264 55.55 -10.58 -44.48
CA ALA A 264 54.48 -11.32 -43.84
C ALA A 264 53.50 -10.38 -43.10
N ILE A 265 54.01 -9.41 -42.32
CA ILE A 265 53.16 -8.44 -41.60
C ILE A 265 52.34 -7.59 -42.59
N ASN A 266 52.96 -7.10 -43.66
CA ASN A 266 52.28 -6.32 -44.68
C ASN A 266 51.18 -7.13 -45.39
N LEU A 267 51.45 -8.40 -45.70
CA LEU A 267 50.46 -9.31 -46.28
C LEU A 267 49.30 -9.59 -45.32
N ILE A 268 49.56 -9.71 -44.01
CA ILE A 268 48.47 -9.86 -43.01
C ILE A 268 47.57 -8.63 -43.03
N LYS A 269 48.14 -7.42 -43.05
CA LYS A 269 47.37 -6.18 -43.15
C LYS A 269 46.52 -6.14 -44.42
N ILE A 270 47.09 -6.45 -45.58
CA ILE A 270 46.40 -6.48 -46.88
C ILE A 270 45.24 -7.48 -46.85
N GLU A 271 45.52 -8.72 -46.48
CA GLU A 271 44.53 -9.79 -46.52
C GLU A 271 43.42 -9.61 -45.48
N THR A 272 43.70 -8.96 -44.35
CA THR A 272 42.67 -8.58 -43.36
C THR A 272 41.72 -7.52 -43.90
N ARG A 273 42.22 -6.55 -44.68
CA ARG A 273 41.36 -5.58 -45.38
C ARG A 273 40.51 -6.26 -46.45
N HIS A 274 41.09 -7.16 -47.23
CA HIS A 274 40.35 -7.94 -48.22
C HIS A 274 39.26 -8.79 -47.55
N TYR A 275 39.57 -9.43 -46.41
CA TYR A 275 38.61 -10.20 -45.65
C TYR A 275 37.46 -9.34 -45.10
N ALA A 276 37.77 -8.18 -44.51
CA ALA A 276 36.76 -7.22 -44.05
C ALA A 276 35.81 -6.77 -45.19
N LYS A 277 36.35 -6.51 -46.38
CA LYS A 277 35.56 -6.18 -47.58
C LYS A 277 34.64 -7.34 -48.00
N ARG A 278 35.16 -8.58 -47.98
CA ARG A 278 34.37 -9.78 -48.28
C ARG A 278 33.23 -9.99 -47.27
N GLN A 279 33.50 -9.83 -45.97
CA GLN A 279 32.47 -9.92 -44.92
C GLN A 279 31.35 -8.89 -45.13
N MET A 280 31.70 -7.63 -45.39
CA MET A 280 30.71 -6.58 -45.64
C MET A 280 29.86 -6.86 -46.87
N THR A 281 30.48 -7.30 -47.97
CA THR A 281 29.77 -7.68 -49.20
C THR A 281 28.82 -8.85 -48.94
N TRP A 282 29.28 -9.83 -48.15
CA TRP A 282 28.49 -11.00 -47.81
C TRP A 282 27.28 -10.62 -46.93
N PHE A 283 27.47 -9.81 -45.88
CA PHE A 283 26.37 -9.39 -45.00
C PHE A 283 25.29 -8.63 -45.76
N LYS A 284 25.67 -7.68 -46.63
CA LYS A 284 24.72 -6.93 -47.46
C LYS A 284 23.91 -7.78 -48.42
N ASN A 285 24.53 -8.82 -48.99
CA ASN A 285 23.90 -9.62 -50.05
C ASN A 285 23.17 -10.88 -49.55
N LYS A 286 23.55 -11.40 -48.38
CA LYS A 286 23.09 -12.71 -47.88
C LYS A 286 22.23 -12.64 -46.63
N ILE A 287 22.28 -11.55 -45.86
CA ILE A 287 21.43 -11.34 -44.69
C ILE A 287 20.48 -10.17 -44.96
N LYS A 288 19.19 -10.39 -44.72
CA LYS A 288 18.14 -9.36 -44.82
C LYS A 288 17.87 -8.78 -43.43
N ASP A 289 17.18 -7.63 -43.40
CA ASP A 289 16.69 -6.99 -42.17
C ASP A 289 17.78 -6.60 -41.16
N ILE A 290 18.93 -6.14 -41.66
CA ILE A 290 20.03 -5.64 -40.84
C ILE A 290 19.78 -4.16 -40.50
N GLU A 291 19.72 -3.84 -39.21
CA GLU A 291 19.78 -2.45 -38.75
C GLU A 291 21.24 -2.01 -38.65
N TRP A 292 21.67 -1.09 -39.51
CA TRP A 292 23.07 -0.63 -39.55
C TRP A 292 23.33 0.54 -38.61
N ILE A 293 24.36 0.42 -37.76
CA ILE A 293 24.92 1.48 -36.92
C ILE A 293 26.28 1.89 -37.48
N ASP A 294 26.44 3.19 -37.73
CA ASP A 294 27.68 3.78 -38.23
C ASP A 294 28.52 4.30 -37.06
N LEU A 295 29.63 3.62 -36.75
CA LEU A 295 30.48 3.93 -35.59
C LEU A 295 31.46 5.08 -35.81
N ASP A 296 31.46 5.69 -37.01
CA ASP A 296 32.17 6.96 -37.23
C ASP A 296 31.25 8.17 -37.03
N ARG A 297 29.93 7.97 -37.13
CA ARG A 297 28.91 9.02 -36.90
C ARG A 297 28.32 8.98 -35.50
N SER A 298 28.48 7.86 -34.81
CA SER A 298 27.98 7.67 -33.45
C SER A 298 29.12 7.19 -32.56
N SER A 299 29.21 7.73 -31.35
CA SER A 299 30.20 7.25 -30.38
C SER A 299 29.90 5.80 -29.99
N GLU A 300 30.92 5.05 -29.53
CA GLU A 300 30.70 3.69 -29.01
C GLU A 300 29.66 3.67 -27.88
N ASN A 301 29.61 4.72 -27.05
CA ASN A 301 28.64 4.88 -25.98
C ASN A 301 27.22 5.12 -26.49
N GLU A 302 27.05 5.84 -27.60
CA GLU A 302 25.74 6.01 -28.25
C GLU A 302 25.26 4.71 -28.88
N ALA A 303 26.15 3.95 -29.53
CA ALA A 303 25.84 2.63 -30.05
C ALA A 303 25.40 1.69 -28.91
N ILE A 304 26.12 1.70 -27.78
CA ILE A 304 25.76 0.95 -26.58
C ILE A 304 24.44 1.43 -25.99
N SER A 305 24.17 2.74 -25.92
CA SER A 305 22.90 3.30 -25.44
C SER A 305 21.74 2.89 -26.35
N LYS A 306 21.93 2.84 -27.66
CA LYS A 306 20.93 2.37 -28.62
C LYS A 306 20.66 0.88 -28.45
N LEU A 307 21.70 0.06 -28.29
CA LEU A 307 21.56 -1.37 -27.97
C LEU A 307 20.91 -1.59 -26.61
N LYS A 308 21.27 -0.79 -25.60
CA LYS A 308 20.66 -0.77 -24.28
C LYS A 308 19.19 -0.42 -24.40
N LYS A 309 18.78 0.55 -25.22
CA LYS A 309 17.37 0.87 -25.49
C LYS A 309 16.64 -0.23 -26.26
N ILE A 310 17.30 -0.95 -27.16
CA ILE A 310 16.71 -2.10 -27.88
C ILE A 310 16.48 -3.27 -26.90
N LEU A 311 17.46 -3.53 -26.04
CA LEU A 311 17.36 -4.50 -24.96
C LEU A 311 16.35 -4.03 -23.90
N GLN A 312 16.34 -2.75 -23.52
CA GLN A 312 15.45 -2.12 -22.52
C GLN A 312 14.02 -1.95 -23.01
N LYS A 313 13.74 -1.60 -24.27
CA LYS A 313 12.37 -1.64 -24.83
C LYS A 313 11.75 -3.04 -24.76
N LYS A 314 12.57 -4.09 -24.60
CA LYS A 314 12.15 -5.48 -24.40
C LYS A 314 12.41 -6.02 -22.99
N VAL A 315 13.26 -5.38 -22.19
CA VAL A 315 13.48 -5.60 -20.74
C VAL A 315 12.49 -4.77 -19.89
N ILE A 316 11.79 -3.79 -20.50
CA ILE A 316 10.47 -3.26 -20.11
C ILE A 316 9.39 -4.31 -20.49
N SER A 317 9.68 -5.56 -20.14
CA SER A 317 8.77 -6.69 -20.01
C SER A 317 8.83 -7.22 -18.57
N LYS A 318 9.20 -6.36 -17.60
CA LYS A 318 9.22 -6.66 -16.15
C LYS A 318 7.86 -7.04 -15.53
N LEU A 319 6.83 -7.20 -16.36
CA LEU A 319 5.73 -8.14 -16.14
C LEU A 319 5.52 -8.92 -17.44
N LYS A 320 6.22 -10.04 -17.59
CA LYS A 320 5.91 -11.09 -18.57
C LYS A 320 6.16 -12.41 -17.87
N PHE A 321 5.18 -12.79 -17.06
CA PHE A 321 4.93 -14.20 -16.86
C PHE A 321 4.51 -14.79 -18.21
N PRO A 322 4.76 -16.08 -18.47
CA PRO A 322 4.35 -16.73 -19.72
C PRO A 322 2.91 -16.31 -20.07
N LEU A 323 2.61 -15.98 -21.33
CA LEU A 323 1.27 -15.55 -21.79
C LEU A 323 0.13 -16.51 -21.37
N ASN A 324 0.49 -17.73 -20.96
CA ASN A 324 -0.43 -18.78 -20.50
C ASN A 324 -0.47 -18.96 -18.96
N MET A 325 0.29 -18.19 -18.17
CA MET A 325 0.42 -18.40 -16.71
C MET A 325 -0.04 -17.18 -15.92
N LYS A 326 -1.15 -17.36 -15.19
CA LYS A 326 -1.80 -16.33 -14.38
C LYS A 326 -1.14 -16.23 -13.02
N ARG A 327 -0.93 -15.02 -12.51
CA ARG A 327 -0.48 -14.81 -11.13
C ARG A 327 -1.45 -13.96 -10.37
N ILE A 328 -1.71 -14.38 -9.15
CA ILE A 328 -2.66 -13.76 -8.25
C ILE A 328 -1.87 -13.33 -7.03
N GLY A 329 -1.95 -12.05 -6.73
CA GLY A 329 -1.40 -11.49 -5.51
C GLY A 329 -2.52 -10.93 -4.67
N ILE A 330 -2.47 -11.20 -3.37
CA ILE A 330 -3.49 -10.73 -2.43
C ILE A 330 -2.79 -10.04 -1.27
N ASP A 331 -3.19 -8.80 -0.97
CA ASP A 331 -2.84 -8.08 0.25
C ASP A 331 -4.08 -8.04 1.15
N MET A 332 -4.05 -8.85 2.20
CA MET A 332 -5.10 -8.92 3.20
C MET A 332 -4.84 -7.87 4.29
N GLY A 333 -5.28 -6.64 4.03
CA GLY A 333 -5.29 -5.55 4.99
C GLY A 333 -6.33 -5.76 6.10
N SER A 334 -6.40 -4.84 7.05
CA SER A 334 -7.37 -4.91 8.18
C SER A 334 -8.81 -4.65 7.73
N ASP A 335 -9.01 -3.65 6.89
CA ASP A 335 -10.34 -3.19 6.44
C ASP A 335 -10.68 -3.59 5.00
N ASN A 336 -9.66 -3.64 4.14
CA ASN A 336 -9.82 -3.96 2.73
C ASN A 336 -8.86 -5.07 2.31
N LEU A 337 -9.37 -5.98 1.49
CA LEU A 337 -8.59 -6.95 0.74
C LEU A 337 -8.33 -6.36 -0.65
N LYS A 338 -7.05 -6.25 -1.02
CA LYS A 338 -6.66 -5.86 -2.37
C LYS A 338 -6.12 -7.09 -3.07
N ALA A 339 -6.60 -7.39 -4.26
CA ALA A 339 -6.04 -8.46 -5.07
C ALA A 339 -5.66 -7.95 -6.45
N VAL A 340 -4.70 -8.60 -7.07
CA VAL A 340 -4.33 -8.37 -8.46
C VAL A 340 -4.20 -9.69 -9.19
N VAL A 341 -4.69 -9.72 -10.42
CA VAL A 341 -4.44 -10.81 -11.37
C VAL A 341 -3.54 -10.26 -12.47
N ILE A 342 -2.38 -10.89 -12.64
CA ILE A 342 -1.38 -10.52 -13.64
C ILE A 342 -1.35 -11.58 -14.74
N GLU A 343 -1.69 -11.17 -15.96
CA GLU A 343 -1.66 -11.99 -17.18
C GLU A 343 -0.79 -11.30 -18.24
N GLY A 344 0.45 -11.77 -18.39
CA GLY A 344 1.44 -11.07 -19.21
C GLY A 344 1.65 -9.64 -18.70
N LYS A 345 1.21 -8.65 -19.48
CA LYS A 345 1.28 -7.21 -19.14
C LYS A 345 0.00 -6.64 -18.53
N ASN A 346 -1.11 -7.38 -18.56
CA ASN A 346 -2.38 -6.91 -18.03
C ASN A 346 -2.43 -7.13 -16.53
N ILE A 347 -2.77 -6.09 -15.77
CA ILE A 347 -3.04 -6.17 -14.33
C ILE A 347 -4.52 -5.85 -14.14
N THR A 348 -5.29 -6.82 -13.67
CA THR A 348 -6.66 -6.61 -13.20
C THR A 348 -6.64 -6.49 -11.70
N SER A 349 -7.07 -5.33 -11.19
CA SER A 349 -7.11 -5.05 -9.75
C SER A 349 -8.51 -5.28 -9.18
N TYR A 350 -8.55 -5.86 -7.99
CA TYR A 350 -9.74 -6.09 -7.19
C TYR A 350 -9.57 -5.37 -5.85
N LEU A 351 -10.65 -4.81 -5.33
CA LEU A 351 -10.71 -4.20 -4.01
C LEU A 351 -12.02 -4.63 -3.37
N LYS A 352 -11.94 -5.31 -2.23
CA LYS A 352 -13.09 -5.86 -1.52
C LYS A 352 -13.04 -5.42 -0.06
N LYS A 353 -14.16 -4.91 0.47
CA LYS A 353 -14.28 -4.67 1.91
C LYS A 353 -14.30 -5.99 2.65
N ILE A 354 -13.58 -6.04 3.78
CA ILE A 354 -13.48 -7.24 4.61
C ILE A 354 -14.69 -7.34 5.55
N ASP A 355 -15.23 -6.21 6.02
CA ASP A 355 -16.36 -6.12 6.95
C ASP A 355 -16.20 -7.06 8.16
N GLY A 356 -14.96 -7.21 8.66
CA GLY A 356 -14.57 -8.11 9.75
C GLY A 356 -14.73 -9.61 9.46
N LYS A 357 -14.79 -10.03 8.19
CA LYS A 357 -14.81 -11.43 7.76
C LYS A 357 -13.72 -11.70 6.70
N PRO A 358 -12.42 -11.58 7.05
CA PRO A 358 -11.33 -11.56 6.06
C PRO A 358 -11.19 -12.85 5.27
N ILE A 359 -11.47 -13.99 5.91
CA ILE A 359 -11.41 -15.30 5.25
C ILE A 359 -12.57 -15.47 4.24
N TYR A 360 -13.77 -14.95 4.55
CA TYR A 360 -14.88 -14.92 3.59
C TYR A 360 -14.59 -13.97 2.43
N ALA A 361 -14.10 -12.76 2.72
CA ALA A 361 -13.72 -11.80 1.68
C ALA A 361 -12.64 -12.38 0.74
N LEU A 362 -11.68 -13.13 1.30
CA LEU A 362 -10.71 -13.89 0.51
C LEU A 362 -11.39 -14.94 -0.37
N LYS A 363 -12.27 -15.78 0.21
CA LYS A 363 -13.00 -16.81 -0.54
C LYS A 363 -13.78 -16.18 -1.69
N GLU A 364 -14.60 -15.18 -1.42
CA GLU A 364 -15.41 -14.48 -2.43
C GLU A 364 -14.54 -13.86 -3.53
N THR A 365 -13.39 -13.28 -3.17
CA THR A 365 -12.46 -12.72 -4.14
C THR A 365 -11.84 -13.81 -5.01
N LEU A 366 -11.47 -14.96 -4.42
CA LEU A 366 -10.97 -16.10 -5.19
C LEU A 366 -12.05 -16.72 -6.08
N ASP A 367 -13.29 -16.84 -5.60
CA ASP A 367 -14.45 -17.29 -6.38
C ASP A 367 -14.66 -16.35 -7.59
N GLU A 368 -14.66 -15.03 -7.37
CA GLU A 368 -14.78 -14.04 -8.45
C GLU A 368 -13.63 -14.18 -9.46
N ILE A 369 -12.39 -14.35 -8.98
CA ILE A 369 -11.24 -14.56 -9.86
C ILE A 369 -11.38 -15.85 -10.67
N ILE A 370 -11.85 -16.96 -10.08
CA ILE A 370 -12.06 -18.22 -10.80
C ILE A 370 -13.14 -18.10 -11.88
N THR A 371 -14.21 -17.34 -11.66
CA THR A 371 -15.25 -17.18 -12.70
C THR A 371 -14.73 -16.51 -13.97
N LYS A 372 -13.73 -15.64 -13.83
CA LYS A 372 -13.16 -14.84 -14.93
C LYS A 372 -11.82 -15.39 -15.45
N HIS A 373 -11.18 -16.28 -14.69
CA HIS A 373 -9.81 -16.74 -14.96
C HIS A 373 -9.67 -18.27 -14.77
N SER A 374 -8.53 -18.86 -15.16
CA SER A 374 -8.35 -20.31 -15.05
C SER A 374 -8.11 -20.72 -13.60
N ASN A 375 -8.49 -21.96 -13.27
CA ASN A 375 -8.29 -22.55 -11.95
C ASN A 375 -6.80 -22.75 -11.57
N GLU A 376 -5.91 -22.95 -12.55
CA GLU A 376 -4.46 -23.00 -12.30
C GLU A 376 -3.85 -21.60 -12.35
N ALA A 377 -3.15 -21.22 -11.27
CA ALA A 377 -2.49 -19.92 -11.14
C ALA A 377 -1.29 -19.98 -10.16
N TYR A 378 -0.46 -18.94 -10.14
CA TYR A 378 0.48 -18.72 -9.04
C TYR A 378 -0.16 -17.80 -8.01
N LEU A 379 -0.24 -18.21 -6.75
CA LEU A 379 -0.85 -17.43 -5.68
C LEU A 379 0.19 -17.01 -4.65
N GLY A 380 0.25 -15.72 -4.35
CA GLY A 380 0.98 -15.15 -3.22
C GLY A 380 0.06 -14.27 -2.40
N ILE A 381 0.13 -14.40 -1.07
CA ILE A 381 -0.68 -13.63 -0.12
C ILE A 381 0.23 -12.91 0.85
N THR A 382 -0.07 -11.65 1.14
CA THR A 382 0.62 -10.79 2.10
C THR A 382 -0.40 -10.01 2.93
N GLY A 383 0.08 -9.11 3.80
CA GLY A 383 -0.74 -8.25 4.65
C GLY A 383 -0.98 -8.83 6.04
N VAL A 384 -1.46 -7.99 6.94
CA VAL A 384 -1.60 -8.29 8.38
C VAL A 384 -2.54 -9.46 8.68
N ASN A 385 -3.57 -9.66 7.87
CA ASN A 385 -4.55 -10.73 8.09
C ASN A 385 -4.11 -12.07 7.47
N SER A 386 -3.00 -12.11 6.72
CA SER A 386 -2.51 -13.34 6.08
C SER A 386 -2.09 -14.42 7.09
N ILE A 387 -1.70 -14.02 8.31
CA ILE A 387 -1.30 -14.94 9.40
C ILE A 387 -2.41 -15.92 9.75
N SER A 388 -3.69 -15.52 9.61
CA SER A 388 -4.84 -16.39 9.86
C SER A 388 -4.94 -17.60 8.92
N LEU A 389 -4.12 -17.65 7.86
CA LEU A 389 -4.12 -18.70 6.84
C LEU A 389 -2.93 -19.66 6.96
N SER A 390 -2.14 -19.59 8.03
CA SER A 390 -0.95 -20.44 8.21
C SER A 390 -1.24 -21.95 8.24
N ASP A 391 -2.47 -22.34 8.56
CA ASP A 391 -2.98 -23.72 8.53
C ASP A 391 -3.61 -24.12 7.18
N VAL A 392 -3.80 -23.15 6.28
CA VAL A 392 -4.41 -23.33 4.94
C VAL A 392 -3.36 -23.26 3.84
N LEU A 393 -2.40 -22.36 3.99
CA LEU A 393 -1.37 -22.02 3.02
C LEU A 393 0.00 -22.44 3.53
N ASN A 394 0.85 -22.85 2.60
CA ASN A 394 2.25 -23.17 2.91
C ASN A 394 3.04 -21.87 3.08
N GLU A 395 4.13 -21.89 3.86
CA GLU A 395 5.00 -20.72 4.10
C GLU A 395 5.44 -20.01 2.80
N LYS A 396 5.64 -20.76 1.71
CA LYS A 396 6.05 -20.19 0.41
C LYS A 396 4.97 -19.35 -0.29
N GLN A 397 3.69 -19.50 0.09
CA GLN A 397 2.58 -18.70 -0.42
C GLN A 397 2.36 -17.44 0.42
N MET A 398 2.84 -17.44 1.67
CA MET A 398 2.75 -16.31 2.59
C MET A 398 3.99 -15.44 2.47
N ILE A 399 3.84 -14.29 1.80
CA ILE A 399 4.94 -13.38 1.52
C ILE A 399 4.97 -12.29 2.59
N ASN A 400 6.16 -12.07 3.17
CA ASN A 400 6.36 -10.98 4.11
C ASN A 400 6.02 -9.62 3.44
N GLU A 401 5.27 -8.78 4.14
CA GLU A 401 4.76 -7.50 3.64
C GLU A 401 5.87 -6.56 3.14
N SER A 402 6.98 -6.46 3.87
CA SER A 402 8.13 -5.64 3.46
C SER A 402 8.75 -6.11 2.14
N ILE A 403 8.84 -7.44 1.96
CA ILE A 403 9.37 -8.07 0.75
C ILE A 403 8.42 -7.86 -0.43
N ALA A 404 7.11 -8.00 -0.19
CA ALA A 404 6.09 -7.74 -1.18
C ALA A 404 6.12 -6.27 -1.62
N ILE A 405 6.08 -5.31 -0.70
CA ILE A 405 6.13 -3.87 -1.02
C ILE A 405 7.38 -3.52 -1.81
N LYS A 406 8.56 -3.95 -1.34
CA LYS A 406 9.84 -3.76 -2.02
C LYS A 406 9.79 -4.25 -3.47
N ARG A 407 9.23 -5.43 -3.70
CA ARG A 407 9.16 -6.03 -5.04
C ARG A 407 8.11 -5.38 -5.92
N GLY A 408 6.96 -5.01 -5.35
CA GLY A 408 5.92 -4.25 -6.02
C GLY A 408 6.47 -2.92 -6.53
N ILE A 409 7.21 -2.18 -5.70
CA ILE A 409 7.85 -0.92 -6.09
C ILE A 409 8.90 -1.14 -7.17
N ALA A 410 9.76 -2.16 -7.03
CA ALA A 410 10.76 -2.49 -8.05
C ALA A 410 10.15 -2.93 -9.40
N SER A 411 8.86 -3.26 -9.43
CA SER A 411 8.13 -3.58 -10.66
C SER A 411 7.51 -2.36 -11.34
N LEU A 412 7.42 -1.22 -10.64
CA LEU A 412 6.93 0.04 -11.17
C LEU A 412 8.07 0.81 -11.83
N ASP A 413 7.75 1.48 -12.93
CA ASP A 413 8.67 2.39 -13.63
C ASP A 413 8.61 3.76 -12.94
N LEU A 414 9.27 3.87 -11.78
CA LEU A 414 9.38 5.11 -11.02
C LEU A 414 10.70 5.79 -11.38
N ASP A 415 10.66 7.11 -11.56
CA ASP A 415 11.82 7.97 -11.87
C ASP A 415 12.77 8.11 -10.66
N ILE A 416 13.39 7.00 -10.28
CA ILE A 416 14.35 6.87 -9.19
C ILE A 416 15.72 6.59 -9.83
N LYS A 417 16.68 7.49 -9.60
CA LYS A 417 18.02 7.35 -10.20
C LYS A 417 18.76 6.13 -9.63
N GLU A 418 19.74 5.65 -10.38
CA GLU A 418 20.46 4.40 -10.12
C GLU A 418 21.17 4.33 -8.75
N ASN A 419 21.45 5.48 -8.12
CA ASN A 419 22.10 5.60 -6.81
C ASN A 419 21.29 6.43 -5.80
N GLU A 420 19.99 6.61 -6.02
CA GLU A 420 19.15 7.47 -5.19
C GLU A 420 18.47 6.64 -4.09
N LYS A 421 18.67 7.04 -2.82
CA LYS A 421 17.88 6.54 -1.69
C LYS A 421 16.42 6.93 -1.87
N PHE A 422 15.50 6.10 -1.41
CA PHE A 422 14.09 6.49 -1.36
C PHE A 422 13.38 5.91 -0.15
N ALA A 423 12.41 6.67 0.36
CA ALA A 423 11.53 6.25 1.42
C ALA A 423 10.19 5.80 0.84
N VAL A 424 9.59 4.77 1.45
CA VAL A 424 8.24 4.29 1.13
C VAL A 424 7.39 4.49 2.35
N ILE A 425 6.39 5.34 2.21
CA ILE A 425 5.46 5.67 3.27
C ILE A 425 4.14 4.97 2.97
N ASP A 426 3.79 4.01 3.82
CA ASP A 426 2.52 3.27 3.75
C ASP A 426 1.59 3.78 4.85
N VAL A 427 0.55 4.50 4.45
CA VAL A 427 -0.44 5.05 5.37
C VAL A 427 -1.80 4.41 5.09
N GLY A 428 -2.10 3.38 5.87
CA GLY A 428 -3.35 2.63 5.80
C GLY A 428 -4.40 3.11 6.81
N ALA A 429 -5.51 2.37 6.86
CA ALA A 429 -6.60 2.63 7.80
C ALA A 429 -6.16 2.45 9.25
N SER A 430 -5.43 1.36 9.53
CA SER A 430 -5.03 0.96 10.89
C SER A 430 -3.54 1.14 11.16
N ASN A 431 -2.66 1.09 10.15
CA ASN A 431 -1.22 1.10 10.34
C ASN A 431 -0.54 2.22 9.52
N GLN A 432 0.52 2.78 10.08
CA GLN A 432 1.41 3.73 9.42
C GLN A 432 2.85 3.21 9.48
N ARG A 433 3.54 3.22 8.35
CA ARG A 433 4.90 2.66 8.23
C ARG A 433 5.76 3.49 7.30
N CYS A 434 7.05 3.51 7.57
CA CYS A 434 8.06 4.08 6.69
C CYS A 434 9.18 3.05 6.46
N TYR A 435 9.49 2.75 5.21
CA TYR A 435 10.61 1.89 4.82
C TYR A 435 11.65 2.75 4.09
N GLU A 436 12.91 2.67 4.48
CA GLU A 436 14.01 3.29 3.74
C GLU A 436 14.70 2.24 2.88
N PHE A 437 14.83 2.54 1.60
CA PHE A 437 15.52 1.67 0.65
C PHE A 437 16.71 2.39 0.01
N GLU A 438 17.83 1.67 -0.07
CA GLU A 438 19.01 2.07 -0.83
C GLU A 438 19.25 1.04 -1.94
N LYS A 439 19.70 1.47 -3.11
CA LYS A 439 20.08 0.55 -4.18
C LYS A 439 21.52 0.12 -3.97
N ASP A 440 21.72 -1.18 -3.75
CA ASP A 440 23.04 -1.78 -3.64
C ASP A 440 23.83 -1.55 -4.94
N THR A 441 24.97 -0.89 -4.82
CA THR A 441 25.84 -0.52 -5.96
C THR A 441 26.42 -1.75 -6.65
N ASN A 442 26.54 -2.87 -5.95
CA ASN A 442 27.08 -4.12 -6.48
C ASN A 442 26.03 -5.01 -7.16
N SER A 443 24.86 -5.21 -6.55
CA SER A 443 23.81 -6.10 -7.08
C SER A 443 22.70 -5.40 -7.86
N GLY A 444 22.64 -4.06 -7.82
CA GLY A 444 21.56 -3.26 -8.39
C GLY A 444 20.19 -3.52 -7.75
N LYS A 445 20.12 -4.25 -6.63
CA LYS A 445 18.90 -4.54 -5.89
C LYS A 445 18.71 -3.51 -4.79
N TYR A 446 17.47 -3.16 -4.50
CA TYR A 446 17.16 -2.38 -3.31
C TYR A 446 17.47 -3.19 -2.04
N ILE A 447 18.03 -2.58 -1.00
CA ILE A 447 18.24 -3.12 0.34
C ILE A 447 17.39 -2.27 1.29
N LEU A 448 16.76 -2.92 2.26
CA LEU A 448 16.03 -2.22 3.32
C LEU A 448 17.08 -1.71 4.33
N GLU A 449 17.23 -0.40 4.45
CA GLU A 449 18.20 0.22 5.36
C GLU A 449 17.58 0.39 6.75
N ASN A 450 16.40 1.02 6.80
CA ASN A 450 15.64 1.23 8.04
C ASN A 450 14.16 0.93 7.84
N HIS A 451 13.50 0.56 8.93
CA HIS A 451 12.06 0.36 8.98
C HIS A 451 11.47 0.96 10.25
N TYR A 452 10.54 1.89 10.08
CA TYR A 452 9.83 2.53 11.17
C TYR A 452 8.38 2.09 11.20
N LEU A 453 7.98 1.58 12.36
CA LEU A 453 6.63 1.13 12.64
C LEU A 453 6.05 2.00 13.75
N GLN A 454 4.78 2.37 13.58
CA GLN A 454 4.07 3.02 14.66
C GLN A 454 3.83 2.07 15.83
N ASN A 455 4.07 2.54 17.06
CA ASN A 455 3.67 1.84 18.28
C ASN A 455 2.13 1.73 18.35
N LYS A 456 1.61 0.67 19.02
CA LYS A 456 0.18 0.32 19.11
C LYS A 456 -0.77 1.50 19.43
N CYS A 457 -0.28 2.55 20.11
CA CYS A 457 -1.03 3.73 20.56
C CYS A 457 -1.30 4.80 19.47
N GLY A 458 -0.68 4.71 18.28
CA GLY A 458 -0.88 5.67 17.17
C GLY A 458 -1.64 5.11 15.95
N ALA A 459 -1.94 3.82 15.96
CA ALA A 459 -2.67 3.11 14.92
C ALA A 459 -4.10 3.66 14.73
N GLY A 460 -4.60 3.68 13.49
CA GLY A 460 -6.01 4.03 13.19
C GLY A 460 -6.28 5.38 12.51
N SER A 461 -5.27 6.11 12.03
CA SER A 461 -5.48 7.44 11.41
C SER A 461 -6.51 7.43 10.27
N GLY A 462 -6.54 6.39 9.43
CA GLY A 462 -7.54 6.30 8.36
C GLY A 462 -8.92 5.87 8.86
N MET A 463 -9.00 4.93 9.82
CA MET A 463 -10.28 4.55 10.45
C MET A 463 -10.94 5.74 11.17
N LEU A 464 -10.12 6.55 11.85
CA LEU A 464 -10.57 7.78 12.47
C LEU A 464 -11.13 8.75 11.44
N LEU A 465 -10.45 8.95 10.31
CA LEU A 465 -10.93 9.83 9.25
C LEU A 465 -12.24 9.33 8.63
N GLU A 466 -12.43 8.00 8.47
CA GLU A 466 -13.71 7.43 8.03
C GLU A 466 -14.83 7.67 9.03
N HIS A 467 -14.55 7.46 10.31
CA HIS A 467 -15.50 7.72 11.39
C HIS A 467 -15.88 9.21 11.45
N MET A 468 -14.91 10.12 11.33
CA MET A 468 -15.15 11.56 11.31
C MET A 468 -15.89 12.01 10.04
N ALA A 469 -15.62 11.41 8.88
CA ALA A 469 -16.38 11.70 7.65
C ALA A 469 -17.87 11.42 7.86
N LYS A 470 -18.23 10.23 8.37
CA LYS A 470 -19.62 9.89 8.68
C LYS A 470 -20.22 10.81 9.73
N ARG A 471 -19.46 11.11 10.80
CA ARG A 471 -19.90 12.01 11.87
C ARG A 471 -20.15 13.44 11.39
N PHE A 472 -19.42 13.90 10.38
CA PHE A 472 -19.60 15.22 9.78
C PHE A 472 -20.63 15.21 8.65
N GLU A 473 -21.26 14.06 8.40
CA GLU A 473 -22.27 13.80 7.36
C GLU A 473 -21.72 13.84 5.94
N TYR A 474 -20.44 13.51 5.79
CA TYR A 474 -19.83 13.29 4.48
C TYR A 474 -19.94 11.81 4.10
N GLY A 475 -20.30 11.56 2.84
CA GLY A 475 -20.51 10.22 2.29
C GLY A 475 -19.22 9.42 2.12
N SER A 476 -18.05 10.07 2.17
CA SER A 476 -16.75 9.40 2.06
C SER A 476 -15.58 10.19 2.65
N ILE A 477 -14.46 9.50 2.89
CA ILE A 477 -13.17 10.14 3.20
C ILE A 477 -12.72 11.07 2.05
N GLY A 478 -13.07 10.74 0.79
CA GLY A 478 -12.74 11.58 -0.36
C GLY A 478 -13.44 12.94 -0.29
N GLU A 479 -14.71 12.95 0.11
CA GLU A 479 -15.47 14.18 0.32
C GLU A 479 -14.92 15.00 1.49
N LEU A 480 -14.63 14.35 2.63
CA LEU A 480 -13.95 15.00 3.76
C LEU A 480 -12.61 15.62 3.33
N SER A 481 -11.84 14.93 2.47
CA SER A 481 -10.58 15.44 1.92
C SER A 481 -10.78 16.65 1.00
N ASN A 482 -11.88 16.73 0.25
CA ASN A 482 -12.16 17.87 -0.61
C ASN A 482 -12.52 19.10 0.22
N VAL A 483 -13.37 18.92 1.23
CA VAL A 483 -13.74 19.96 2.20
C VAL A 483 -12.52 20.48 2.94
N ALA A 484 -11.63 19.59 3.40
CA ALA A 484 -10.37 19.97 4.05
C ALA A 484 -9.47 20.85 3.17
N ASN A 485 -9.53 20.70 1.84
CA ASN A 485 -8.73 21.51 0.91
C ASN A 485 -9.33 22.89 0.62
N GLN A 486 -10.54 23.20 1.09
CA GLN A 486 -11.17 24.50 0.89
C GLN A 486 -10.62 25.59 1.82
N THR A 487 -9.79 25.23 2.80
CA THR A 487 -9.21 26.17 3.76
C THR A 487 -7.74 25.87 4.05
N GLU A 488 -6.95 26.93 4.26
CA GLU A 488 -5.58 26.83 4.79
C GLU A 488 -5.56 26.89 6.33
N LYS A 489 -6.67 27.31 6.95
CA LYS A 489 -6.74 27.44 8.40
C LYS A 489 -6.81 26.07 9.05
N THR A 490 -5.88 25.83 9.97
CA THR A 490 -5.88 24.65 10.84
C THR A 490 -5.78 25.07 12.29
N ILE A 491 -6.29 24.21 13.17
CA ILE A 491 -6.12 24.31 14.61
C ILE A 491 -5.32 23.10 15.09
N LYS A 492 -4.67 23.26 16.24
CA LYS A 492 -3.90 22.17 16.84
C LYS A 492 -4.83 21.12 17.43
N LEU A 493 -4.73 19.89 16.94
CA LEU A 493 -5.36 18.70 17.51
C LEU A 493 -4.28 17.71 17.95
N SER A 494 -4.64 16.77 18.82
CA SER A 494 -3.72 15.74 19.30
C SER A 494 -3.20 14.86 18.16
N ALA A 495 -1.88 14.77 18.09
CA ALA A 495 -1.14 13.87 17.22
C ALA A 495 -0.73 12.56 17.92
N LYS A 496 -1.10 12.36 19.19
CA LYS A 496 -0.63 11.20 19.98
C LYS A 496 -1.49 9.96 19.81
N CYS A 497 -2.82 10.12 19.82
CA CYS A 497 -3.77 9.02 19.80
C CYS A 497 -5.09 9.50 19.17
N GLY A 498 -5.75 8.61 18.42
CA GLY A 498 -7.02 8.92 17.75
C GLY A 498 -8.15 9.31 18.73
N VAL A 499 -8.16 8.73 19.93
CA VAL A 499 -9.14 9.05 20.98
C VAL A 499 -9.01 10.51 21.44
N PHE A 500 -7.79 10.96 21.73
CA PHE A 500 -7.55 12.36 22.10
C PHE A 500 -7.90 13.30 20.96
N ARG A 501 -7.61 12.89 19.73
CA ARG A 501 -7.94 13.70 18.55
C ARG A 501 -9.45 13.86 18.37
N GLU A 502 -10.24 12.80 18.58
CA GLU A 502 -11.72 12.88 18.59
C GLU A 502 -12.22 13.82 19.67
N SER A 503 -11.67 13.72 20.89
CA SER A 503 -12.02 14.61 22.00
C SER A 503 -11.69 16.07 21.70
N ASP A 504 -10.53 16.35 21.09
CA ASP A 504 -10.16 17.69 20.66
C ASP A 504 -11.10 18.24 19.57
N VAL A 505 -11.44 17.43 18.57
CA VAL A 505 -12.42 17.81 17.52
C VAL A 505 -13.74 18.18 18.16
N VAL A 506 -14.23 17.35 19.06
CA VAL A 506 -15.46 17.56 19.82
C VAL A 506 -15.44 18.88 20.59
N HIS A 507 -14.35 19.15 21.31
CA HIS A 507 -14.21 20.39 22.06
C HIS A 507 -14.20 21.63 21.16
N GLN A 508 -13.61 21.51 19.97
CA GLN A 508 -13.51 22.61 19.01
C GLN A 508 -14.83 22.83 18.27
N GLN A 509 -15.64 21.78 18.05
CA GLN A 509 -17.02 21.89 17.57
C GLN A 509 -17.89 22.70 18.53
N GLN A 510 -17.78 22.46 19.84
CA GLN A 510 -18.54 23.21 20.85
C GLN A 510 -18.22 24.71 20.84
N LYS A 511 -17.01 25.08 20.42
CA LYS A 511 -16.59 26.48 20.22
C LYS A 511 -17.08 27.07 18.90
N GLY A 512 -17.80 26.32 18.07
CA GLY A 512 -18.29 26.78 16.78
C GLY A 512 -17.21 26.80 15.68
N THR A 513 -16.18 25.97 15.80
CA THR A 513 -15.19 25.78 14.71
C THR A 513 -15.86 25.20 13.48
N SER A 514 -15.61 25.77 12.29
CA SER A 514 -16.25 25.33 11.06
C SER A 514 -15.82 23.91 10.63
N LYS A 515 -16.67 23.21 9.88
CA LYS A 515 -16.42 21.84 9.42
C LYS A 515 -15.15 21.75 8.56
N GLU A 516 -14.88 22.78 7.74
CA GLU A 516 -13.71 22.86 6.86
C GLU A 516 -12.40 22.91 7.68
N VAL A 517 -12.37 23.77 8.71
CA VAL A 517 -11.19 23.91 9.59
C VAL A 517 -10.96 22.63 10.38
N LEU A 518 -12.02 21.99 10.89
CA LEU A 518 -11.90 20.70 11.58
C LEU A 518 -11.39 19.59 10.67
N ALA A 519 -11.90 19.51 9.44
CA ALA A 519 -11.47 18.54 8.44
C ALA A 519 -9.98 18.73 8.08
N ALA A 520 -9.54 19.96 7.80
CA ALA A 520 -8.14 20.28 7.54
C ALA A 520 -7.24 19.93 8.74
N SER A 521 -7.69 20.26 9.96
CA SER A 521 -6.96 19.98 11.19
C SER A 521 -6.83 18.48 11.48
N LEU A 522 -7.84 17.66 11.14
CA LEU A 522 -7.79 16.21 11.25
C LEU A 522 -6.73 15.58 10.33
N TYR A 523 -6.63 16.06 9.08
CA TYR A 523 -5.58 15.62 8.16
C TYR A 523 -4.20 16.09 8.62
N ARG A 524 -4.07 17.34 9.09
CA ARG A 524 -2.83 17.86 9.67
C ARG A 524 -2.36 17.03 10.85
N ALA A 525 -3.25 16.75 11.81
CA ALA A 525 -2.92 15.94 12.98
C ALA A 525 -2.58 14.49 12.62
N SER A 526 -3.15 13.95 11.53
CA SER A 526 -2.76 12.64 10.99
C SER A 526 -1.35 12.63 10.42
N ALA A 527 -0.93 13.73 9.77
CA ALA A 527 0.43 13.94 9.30
C ALA A 527 1.42 14.17 10.46
N ASP A 528 1.02 14.93 11.48
CA ASP A 528 1.81 15.11 12.71
C ASP A 528 2.05 13.78 13.42
N SER A 529 1.01 12.93 13.55
CA SER A 529 1.17 11.58 14.09
C SER A 529 2.17 10.76 13.31
N PHE A 530 2.14 10.86 11.98
CA PHE A 530 3.09 10.15 11.15
C PHE A 530 4.52 10.64 11.37
N LYS A 531 4.74 11.95 11.48
CA LYS A 531 6.06 12.54 11.75
C LYS A 531 6.70 11.99 13.02
N THR A 532 5.91 11.66 14.06
CA THR A 532 6.43 11.07 15.30
C THR A 532 7.03 9.66 15.14
N ILE A 533 6.74 8.99 14.02
CA ILE A 533 7.28 7.65 13.72
C ILE A 533 8.72 7.72 13.20
N LEU A 534 9.12 8.88 12.66
CA LEU A 534 10.44 9.06 12.06
C LEU A 534 11.49 9.33 13.15
N SER A 535 12.69 8.76 13.00
CA SER A 535 13.82 9.10 13.85
C SER A 535 14.10 10.61 13.77
N ASN A 536 14.11 11.29 14.92
CA ASN A 536 14.26 12.75 15.06
C ASN A 536 13.21 13.60 14.33
N GLY A 537 12.12 13.01 13.82
CA GLY A 537 11.07 13.73 13.10
C GLY A 537 11.46 14.24 11.72
N THR A 538 12.58 13.78 11.16
CA THR A 538 13.10 14.19 9.85
C THR A 538 12.85 13.12 8.79
N MET A 539 12.48 13.54 7.59
CA MET A 539 12.35 12.61 6.46
C MET A 539 13.72 12.14 5.98
N PRO A 540 13.84 10.86 5.58
CA PRO A 540 15.04 10.34 4.92
C PRO A 540 15.31 11.10 3.62
N GLU A 541 16.56 11.18 3.19
CA GLU A 541 16.95 11.83 1.93
C GLU A 541 16.46 11.06 0.69
N GLY A 542 16.33 11.76 -0.45
CA GLY A 542 15.90 11.17 -1.73
C GLY A 542 14.38 11.15 -1.99
N ARG A 543 13.91 10.32 -2.92
CA ARG A 543 12.47 10.28 -3.31
C ARG A 543 11.61 9.70 -2.19
N VAL A 544 10.35 10.14 -2.10
CA VAL A 544 9.36 9.67 -1.13
C VAL A 544 8.18 9.08 -1.89
N ILE A 545 7.99 7.77 -1.81
CA ILE A 545 6.91 7.05 -2.46
C ILE A 545 5.77 6.88 -1.46
N LEU A 546 4.62 7.48 -1.74
CA LEU A 546 3.42 7.37 -0.89
C LEU A 546 2.49 6.28 -1.43
N ILE A 547 2.22 5.29 -0.57
CA ILE A 547 1.31 4.18 -0.84
C ILE A 547 0.26 4.06 0.28
N GLY A 548 -0.70 3.16 0.10
CA GLY A 548 -1.79 2.95 1.06
C GLY A 548 -3.02 3.83 0.79
N GLY A 549 -4.05 3.69 1.63
CA GLY A 549 -5.35 4.33 1.41
C GLY A 549 -5.30 5.85 1.47
N LEU A 550 -4.53 6.40 2.42
CA LEU A 550 -4.46 7.86 2.62
C LEU A 550 -3.57 8.57 1.60
N SER A 551 -2.76 7.84 0.81
CA SER A 551 -1.99 8.47 -0.29
C SER A 551 -2.91 9.05 -1.39
N LEU A 552 -4.17 8.62 -1.45
CA LEU A 552 -5.17 9.17 -2.37
C LEU A 552 -5.79 10.49 -1.88
N SER A 553 -5.65 10.83 -0.59
CA SER A 553 -6.19 12.06 -0.04
C SER A 553 -5.24 13.22 -0.32
N LYS A 554 -5.68 14.15 -1.18
CA LYS A 554 -4.93 15.39 -1.46
C LYS A 554 -4.66 16.21 -0.20
N ALA A 555 -5.62 16.24 0.73
CA ALA A 555 -5.48 16.95 2.00
C ALA A 555 -4.39 16.32 2.89
N PHE A 556 -4.39 14.99 3.01
CA PHE A 556 -3.35 14.28 3.75
C PHE A 556 -1.96 14.52 3.14
N VAL A 557 -1.81 14.36 1.82
CA VAL A 557 -0.54 14.56 1.11
C VAL A 557 -0.01 15.98 1.32
N LYS A 558 -0.88 16.98 1.16
CA LYS A 558 -0.55 18.40 1.40
C LYS A 558 0.01 18.62 2.81
N HIS A 559 -0.70 18.15 3.83
CA HIS A 559 -0.25 18.33 5.21
C HIS A 559 0.98 17.49 5.56
N LEU A 560 1.14 16.31 4.97
CA LEU A 560 2.33 15.50 5.15
C LEU A 560 3.59 16.22 4.63
N ILE A 561 3.50 16.81 3.44
CA ILE A 561 4.55 17.61 2.82
C ILE A 561 4.93 18.79 3.73
N ASP A 562 3.93 19.54 4.21
CA ASP A 562 4.14 20.70 5.10
C ASP A 562 4.77 20.30 6.45
N VAL A 563 4.16 19.35 7.16
CA VAL A 563 4.57 18.93 8.51
C VAL A 563 5.96 18.30 8.51
N CYS A 564 6.28 17.50 7.51
CA CYS A 564 7.57 16.83 7.37
C CYS A 564 8.59 17.68 6.58
N LYS A 565 8.24 18.89 6.14
CA LYS A 565 9.09 19.81 5.36
C LYS A 565 9.71 19.15 4.12
N ILE A 566 8.91 18.39 3.38
CA ILE A 566 9.34 17.67 2.18
C ILE A 566 9.18 18.60 0.98
N SER A 567 10.15 18.63 0.06
CA SER A 567 9.91 19.26 -1.25
C SER A 567 8.89 18.45 -2.04
N SER A 568 7.86 19.10 -2.58
CA SER A 568 6.80 18.45 -3.36
C SER A 568 7.33 17.64 -4.53
N GLU A 569 8.45 18.06 -5.13
CA GLU A 569 9.12 17.36 -6.24
C GLU A 569 9.69 15.99 -5.84
N ARG A 570 9.94 15.76 -4.54
CA ARG A 570 10.44 14.47 -4.04
C ARG A 570 9.33 13.44 -3.90
N VAL A 571 8.07 13.85 -3.87
CA VAL A 571 6.93 12.98 -3.56
C VAL A 571 6.40 12.31 -4.82
N ILE A 572 6.31 10.99 -4.79
CA ILE A 572 5.79 10.16 -5.88
C ILE A 572 4.58 9.38 -5.35
N ILE A 573 3.44 9.49 -6.03
CA ILE A 573 2.22 8.71 -5.72
C ILE A 573 1.94 7.79 -6.91
N PRO A 574 2.28 6.49 -6.84
CA PRO A 574 2.09 5.59 -7.96
C PRO A 574 0.60 5.35 -8.25
N LYS A 575 0.23 5.21 -9.53
CA LYS A 575 -1.16 4.90 -9.94
C LYS A 575 -1.67 3.60 -9.31
N GLN A 576 -0.81 2.60 -9.17
CA GLN A 576 -1.11 1.32 -8.50
C GLN A 576 -0.71 1.32 -7.00
N GLY A 577 -0.55 2.50 -6.38
CA GLY A 577 -0.11 2.66 -4.99
C GLY A 577 -0.93 1.86 -3.97
N LEU A 578 -2.23 1.71 -4.19
CA LEU A 578 -3.11 0.89 -3.35
C LEU A 578 -2.79 -0.62 -3.39
N HIS A 579 -2.33 -1.12 -4.53
CA HIS A 579 -2.17 -2.54 -4.83
C HIS A 579 -0.71 -3.02 -4.82
N ILE A 580 0.25 -2.16 -4.44
CA ILE A 580 1.69 -2.51 -4.46
C ILE A 580 2.00 -3.79 -3.68
N GLY A 581 1.43 -3.96 -2.48
CA GLY A 581 1.61 -5.18 -1.69
C GLY A 581 1.12 -6.43 -2.44
N ALA A 582 -0.07 -6.36 -3.03
CA ALA A 582 -0.63 -7.43 -3.85
C ALA A 582 0.22 -7.71 -5.09
N ILE A 583 0.69 -6.68 -5.81
CA ILE A 583 1.58 -6.84 -6.99
C ILE A 583 2.87 -7.55 -6.58
N GLY A 584 3.47 -7.14 -5.47
CA GLY A 584 4.64 -7.80 -4.90
C GLY A 584 4.40 -9.28 -4.57
N ALA A 585 3.27 -9.57 -3.94
CA ALA A 585 2.89 -10.93 -3.58
C ALA A 585 2.65 -11.81 -4.84
N ALA A 586 2.00 -11.28 -5.88
CA ALA A 586 1.80 -11.98 -7.15
C ALA A 586 3.13 -12.43 -7.78
N ILE A 587 4.16 -11.59 -7.70
CA ILE A 587 5.49 -11.87 -8.27
C ILE A 587 6.14 -13.08 -7.58
N TYR A 588 5.97 -13.23 -6.25
CA TYR A 588 6.52 -14.35 -5.48
C TYR A 588 5.59 -15.57 -5.36
N GLY A 589 4.36 -15.46 -5.86
CA GLY A 589 3.35 -16.49 -5.73
C GLY A 589 3.81 -17.86 -6.24
N GLN A 590 3.25 -18.92 -5.67
CA GLN A 590 3.55 -20.33 -5.97
C GLN A 590 2.42 -20.96 -6.76
N GLN A 591 2.73 -21.95 -7.60
CA GLN A 591 1.71 -22.64 -8.40
C GLN A 591 0.70 -23.34 -7.50
N VAL A 592 -0.58 -23.12 -7.77
CA VAL A 592 -1.72 -23.67 -7.04
C VAL A 592 -2.88 -23.99 -7.98
N CYS A 593 -3.73 -24.91 -7.53
CA CYS A 593 -5.11 -25.05 -7.97
C CYS A 593 -5.98 -24.20 -7.02
N LEU A 594 -6.66 -23.18 -7.55
CA LEU A 594 -7.43 -22.25 -6.73
C LEU A 594 -8.62 -22.93 -6.03
N ASN A 595 -9.27 -23.88 -6.69
CA ASN A 595 -10.33 -24.71 -6.11
C ASN A 595 -9.85 -25.50 -4.89
N ASP A 596 -8.60 -25.97 -4.87
CA ASP A 596 -8.06 -26.68 -3.69
C ASP A 596 -7.82 -25.74 -2.52
N ILE A 597 -7.38 -24.51 -2.80
CA ILE A 597 -7.25 -23.45 -1.79
C ILE A 597 -8.62 -23.09 -1.22
N ILE A 598 -9.63 -22.90 -2.07
CA ILE A 598 -11.00 -22.60 -1.64
C ILE A 598 -11.56 -23.72 -0.77
N LYS A 599 -11.41 -25.00 -1.15
CA LYS A 599 -11.83 -26.14 -0.31
C LYS A 599 -11.16 -26.14 1.06
N LYS A 600 -9.87 -25.81 1.15
CA LYS A 600 -9.17 -25.70 2.43
C LYS A 600 -9.69 -24.52 3.25
N ILE A 601 -9.98 -23.39 2.62
CA ILE A 601 -10.59 -22.22 3.26
C ILE A 601 -11.98 -22.59 3.81
N GLU A 602 -12.82 -23.26 3.02
CA GLU A 602 -14.14 -23.74 3.44
C GLU A 602 -14.04 -24.68 4.64
N LYS A 603 -13.09 -25.63 4.61
CA LYS A 603 -12.83 -26.51 5.75
C LYS A 603 -12.40 -25.73 7.00
N LYS A 604 -11.58 -24.69 6.87
CA LYS A 604 -11.21 -23.82 8.00
C LYS A 604 -12.43 -23.05 8.52
N LEU A 605 -13.26 -22.51 7.64
CA LEU A 605 -14.48 -21.77 8.02
C LEU A 605 -15.46 -22.64 8.83
N THR A 606 -15.46 -23.96 8.61
CA THR A 606 -16.29 -24.91 9.36
C THR A 606 -15.69 -25.35 10.71
N ARG A 607 -14.41 -25.06 10.98
CA ARG A 607 -13.74 -25.48 12.22
C ARG A 607 -13.96 -24.45 13.34
N PRO A 608 -14.35 -24.88 14.55
CA PRO A 608 -14.44 -23.98 15.70
C PRO A 608 -13.05 -23.46 16.08
N PHE A 609 -12.93 -22.14 16.28
CA PHE A 609 -11.73 -21.50 16.78
C PHE A 609 -11.65 -21.66 18.29
N ASN A 610 -10.59 -22.30 18.81
CA ASN A 610 -10.38 -22.46 20.24
C ASN A 610 -9.72 -21.22 20.83
N TYR A 611 -10.31 -20.68 21.89
CA TYR A 611 -9.80 -19.54 22.63
C TYR A 611 -10.27 -19.57 24.07
N GLU A 612 -9.58 -18.82 24.94
CA GLU A 612 -9.98 -18.61 26.32
C GLU A 612 -11.20 -17.69 26.39
N SER A 613 -12.28 -18.19 27.00
CA SER A 613 -13.48 -17.42 27.25
C SER A 613 -13.51 -16.88 28.68
N GLN A 614 -14.14 -15.73 28.82
CA GLN A 614 -14.39 -15.05 30.08
C GLN A 614 -15.81 -15.29 30.65
N GLY A 615 -16.56 -16.22 30.07
CA GLY A 615 -17.92 -16.57 30.49
C GLY A 615 -19.00 -15.61 29.95
N PRO A 616 -20.27 -16.06 29.87
CA PRO A 616 -21.38 -15.27 29.33
C PRO A 616 -21.75 -14.09 30.24
N LEU A 617 -22.50 -13.14 29.69
CA LEU A 617 -23.04 -12.01 30.45
C LEU A 617 -24.10 -12.49 31.45
N ILE A 618 -24.07 -11.93 32.66
CA ILE A 618 -25.03 -12.16 33.74
C ILE A 618 -26.03 -11.00 33.78
N PHE A 619 -27.32 -11.32 33.66
CA PHE A 619 -28.41 -10.35 33.77
C PHE A 619 -29.56 -10.94 34.59
N LYS A 620 -29.40 -10.98 35.92
CA LYS A 620 -30.34 -11.62 36.86
C LYS A 620 -30.80 -10.68 37.97
N LYS A 621 -29.91 -9.82 38.46
CA LYS A 621 -30.14 -8.92 39.61
C LYS A 621 -30.52 -7.51 39.19
N SER A 622 -30.18 -7.10 37.96
CA SER A 622 -30.43 -5.75 37.47
C SER A 622 -31.91 -5.47 37.24
N LYS A 623 -32.32 -4.21 37.44
CA LYS A 623 -33.69 -3.74 37.32
C LYS A 623 -33.78 -2.57 36.36
N ILE A 624 -34.54 -2.74 35.28
CA ILE A 624 -34.84 -1.68 34.32
C ILE A 624 -36.18 -1.05 34.71
N ILE A 625 -36.17 0.20 35.14
CA ILE A 625 -37.38 0.95 35.44
C ILE A 625 -37.92 1.48 34.13
N LYS A 626 -39.14 1.10 33.73
CA LYS A 626 -39.78 1.62 32.52
C LYS A 626 -40.37 3.01 32.78
N PRO A 627 -40.30 3.94 31.83
CA PRO A 627 -40.99 5.23 31.93
C PRO A 627 -42.50 5.01 32.04
N LYS A 628 -43.14 5.77 32.91
CA LYS A 628 -44.60 5.88 32.97
C LYS A 628 -44.98 7.13 32.19
N GLU A 629 -45.86 6.96 31.21
CA GLU A 629 -46.38 8.05 30.38
C GLU A 629 -47.70 8.59 30.96
N ASP A 630 -47.73 8.82 32.26
CA ASP A 630 -48.86 9.42 32.99
C ASP A 630 -48.84 10.95 32.86
N TRP A 631 -49.04 11.43 31.63
CA TRP A 631 -49.04 12.86 31.34
C TRP A 631 -50.29 13.55 31.91
N PRO A 632 -50.15 14.65 32.68
CA PRO A 632 -51.27 15.36 33.28
C PRO A 632 -51.96 16.31 32.27
N TYR A 633 -52.60 15.75 31.23
CA TYR A 633 -53.25 16.52 30.15
C TYR A 633 -54.15 17.64 30.68
N GLY A 634 -54.00 18.85 30.12
CA GLY A 634 -54.80 20.01 30.50
C GLY A 634 -54.48 20.64 31.86
N ALA A 635 -53.47 20.15 32.59
CA ALA A 635 -53.18 20.62 33.93
C ALA A 635 -52.76 22.10 34.01
N ASP A 636 -53.21 22.75 35.08
CA ASP A 636 -52.74 24.06 35.51
C ASP A 636 -51.43 23.92 36.30
N ILE A 637 -50.35 24.49 35.76
CA ILE A 637 -49.00 24.33 36.30
C ILE A 637 -48.49 25.70 36.78
N PRO A 638 -48.40 25.93 38.11
CA PRO A 638 -47.93 27.20 38.65
C PRO A 638 -46.48 27.52 38.26
N LEU A 639 -45.62 26.50 38.28
CA LEU A 639 -44.20 26.62 37.96
C LEU A 639 -43.76 25.36 37.22
N ALA A 640 -43.16 25.55 36.05
CA ALA A 640 -42.43 24.52 35.33
C ALA A 640 -40.97 24.94 35.18
N CYS A 641 -40.06 23.98 35.19
CA CYS A 641 -38.64 24.22 34.98
C CYS A 641 -38.15 23.45 33.76
N LEU A 642 -37.50 24.17 32.85
CA LEU A 642 -36.92 23.65 31.62
C LEU A 642 -35.42 23.47 31.82
N GLY A 643 -34.95 22.24 31.88
CA GLY A 643 -33.53 21.94 31.88
C GLY A 643 -33.05 21.58 30.50
N ILE A 644 -31.88 22.09 30.13
CA ILE A 644 -31.24 21.81 28.85
C ILE A 644 -29.82 21.30 29.10
N ASP A 645 -29.58 20.06 28.74
CA ASP A 645 -28.25 19.44 28.75
C ASP A 645 -27.70 19.46 27.33
N ILE A 646 -26.67 20.28 27.13
CA ILE A 646 -26.01 20.42 25.84
C ILE A 646 -24.60 19.82 25.86
N GLY A 647 -24.54 18.59 25.35
CA GLY A 647 -23.30 17.87 25.11
C GLY A 647 -22.71 18.18 23.72
N SER A 648 -21.58 17.57 23.45
CA SER A 648 -20.94 17.55 22.13
C SER A 648 -21.62 16.65 21.10
N VAL A 649 -22.22 15.57 21.58
CA VAL A 649 -22.84 14.53 20.73
C VAL A 649 -24.34 14.73 20.66
N SER A 650 -24.95 15.10 21.79
CA SER A 650 -26.39 15.14 21.96
C SER A 650 -26.82 16.38 22.73
N THR A 651 -27.97 16.94 22.33
CA THR A 651 -28.65 18.01 23.04
C THR A 651 -29.99 17.48 23.55
N LYS A 652 -30.31 17.81 24.79
CA LYS A 652 -31.44 17.24 25.52
C LYS A 652 -32.19 18.35 26.24
N ALA A 653 -33.51 18.28 26.23
CA ALA A 653 -34.36 19.15 27.03
C ALA A 653 -35.36 18.32 27.83
N ALA A 654 -35.61 18.75 29.06
CA ALA A 654 -36.60 18.16 29.95
C ALA A 654 -37.36 19.29 30.65
N LEU A 655 -38.69 19.25 30.58
CA LEU A 655 -39.57 20.14 31.32
C LEU A 655 -40.16 19.36 32.48
N ILE A 656 -39.95 19.82 33.71
CA ILE A 656 -40.50 19.19 34.91
C ILE A 656 -41.39 20.18 35.67
N ALA A 657 -42.31 19.64 36.46
CA ALA A 657 -43.05 20.41 37.47
C ALA A 657 -43.36 19.52 38.67
N GLU A 658 -43.57 20.16 39.82
CA GLU A 658 -44.12 19.49 40.99
C GLU A 658 -45.64 19.57 40.96
N ILE A 659 -46.31 18.42 40.99
CA ILE A 659 -47.76 18.29 41.04
C ILE A 659 -48.09 17.31 42.16
N ASN A 660 -48.94 17.73 43.11
CA ASN A 660 -49.35 16.93 44.27
C ASN A 660 -48.17 16.37 45.09
N GLY A 661 -47.13 17.19 45.32
CA GLY A 661 -45.96 16.80 46.11
C GLY A 661 -44.99 15.83 45.40
N LYS A 662 -45.17 15.63 44.08
CA LYS A 662 -44.32 14.75 43.27
C LYS A 662 -43.83 15.49 42.04
N PHE A 663 -42.53 15.34 41.74
CA PHE A 663 -41.98 15.80 40.48
C PHE A 663 -42.45 14.89 39.34
N LEU A 664 -42.98 15.50 38.29
CA LEU A 664 -43.36 14.84 37.05
C LEU A 664 -42.55 15.41 35.90
N LEU A 665 -42.12 14.53 34.98
CA LEU A 665 -41.64 14.92 33.67
C LEU A 665 -42.88 15.30 32.83
N LEU A 666 -42.91 16.51 32.29
CA LEU A 666 -44.05 17.03 31.53
C LEU A 666 -43.87 16.94 30.03
N ALA A 667 -42.63 17.09 29.55
CA ALA A 667 -42.23 17.03 28.16
C ALA A 667 -40.71 16.86 28.09
N TYR A 668 -40.20 16.21 27.04
CA TYR A 668 -38.76 16.10 26.83
C TYR A 668 -38.44 15.92 25.35
N HIS A 669 -37.20 16.22 24.97
CA HIS A 669 -36.70 15.85 23.67
C HIS A 669 -35.21 15.55 23.72
N TYR A 670 -34.79 14.61 22.90
CA TYR A 670 -33.40 14.23 22.71
C TYR A 670 -33.11 14.24 21.22
N ARG A 671 -31.99 14.87 20.83
CA ARG A 671 -31.46 14.78 19.47
C ARG A 671 -29.95 14.82 19.48
N ARG A 672 -29.34 14.49 18.34
CA ARG A 672 -27.92 14.77 18.10
C ARG A 672 -27.70 16.28 17.96
N THR A 673 -26.56 16.77 18.46
CA THR A 673 -26.19 18.19 18.41
C THR A 673 -25.79 18.63 16.99
N GLU A 674 -25.36 17.69 16.13
CA GLU A 674 -25.07 17.91 14.70
C GLU A 674 -24.13 19.09 14.41
N ILE A 675 -23.22 19.38 15.35
CA ILE A 675 -22.20 20.44 15.20
C ILE A 675 -22.84 21.85 15.19
N ASP A 676 -24.13 21.98 15.50
CA ASP A 676 -24.84 23.25 15.70
C ASP A 676 -25.46 23.29 17.11
N PRO A 677 -24.67 23.64 18.15
CA PRO A 677 -25.16 23.63 19.53
C PRO A 677 -26.35 24.57 19.74
N VAL A 678 -26.37 25.73 19.08
CA VAL A 678 -27.45 26.70 19.27
C VAL A 678 -28.72 26.26 18.55
N GLY A 679 -28.62 25.86 17.28
CA GLY A 679 -29.77 25.33 16.55
C GLY A 679 -30.33 24.08 17.20
N ALA A 680 -29.48 23.18 17.70
CA ALA A 680 -29.91 22.00 18.45
C ALA A 680 -30.63 22.37 19.75
N ALA A 681 -30.15 23.38 20.49
CA ALA A 681 -30.83 23.88 21.68
C ALA A 681 -32.22 24.47 21.34
N ILE A 682 -32.31 25.29 20.29
CA ILE A 682 -33.58 25.90 19.87
C ILE A 682 -34.58 24.82 19.43
N ASP A 683 -34.12 23.81 18.70
CA ASP A 683 -34.98 22.74 18.22
C ASP A 683 -35.49 21.83 19.35
N VAL A 684 -34.64 21.44 20.32
CA VAL A 684 -35.16 20.68 21.49
C VAL A 684 -36.19 21.48 22.28
N ILE A 685 -35.99 22.80 22.40
CA ILE A 685 -36.96 23.71 23.04
C ILE A 685 -38.26 23.76 22.22
N ASN A 686 -38.16 23.79 20.90
CA ASN A 686 -39.32 23.75 20.00
C ASN A 686 -40.14 22.47 20.18
N LYS A 687 -39.47 21.31 20.19
CA LYS A 687 -40.11 20.01 20.35
C LYS A 687 -40.76 19.84 21.72
N VAL A 688 -40.14 20.38 22.77
CA VAL A 688 -40.75 20.47 24.11
C VAL A 688 -41.96 21.39 24.09
N TYR A 689 -41.87 22.55 23.44
CA TYR A 689 -42.98 23.51 23.37
C TYR A 689 -44.19 22.96 22.62
N ASN A 690 -43.97 22.20 21.54
CA ASN A 690 -45.03 21.51 20.83
C ASN A 690 -45.76 20.51 21.73
N GLN A 691 -45.01 19.68 22.47
CA GLN A 691 -45.62 18.76 23.45
C GLN A 691 -46.41 19.49 24.54
N VAL A 692 -45.92 20.63 25.04
CA VAL A 692 -46.63 21.46 26.02
C VAL A 692 -47.97 21.95 25.45
N THR A 693 -47.97 22.37 24.19
CA THR A 693 -49.17 22.88 23.49
C THR A 693 -50.15 21.76 23.17
N GLU A 694 -49.68 20.64 22.61
CA GLU A 694 -50.47 19.45 22.29
C GLU A 694 -51.13 18.83 23.53
N ARG A 695 -50.43 18.84 24.68
CA ARG A 695 -50.94 18.31 25.95
C ARG A 695 -51.83 19.31 26.70
N GLY A 696 -52.00 20.53 26.19
CA GLY A 696 -52.93 21.54 26.72
C GLY A 696 -52.52 22.14 28.07
N TYR A 697 -51.23 22.11 28.44
CA TYR A 697 -50.77 22.61 29.73
C TYR A 697 -50.92 24.14 29.86
N LYS A 698 -51.43 24.59 31.02
CA LYS A 698 -51.55 26.02 31.35
C LYS A 698 -50.44 26.41 32.33
N ILE A 699 -49.28 26.78 31.81
CA ILE A 699 -48.09 27.07 32.62
C ILE A 699 -48.03 28.57 32.97
N LYS A 700 -48.05 28.92 34.26
CA LYS A 700 -47.98 30.32 34.73
C LYS A 700 -46.56 30.89 34.65
N LYS A 701 -45.55 30.14 35.08
CA LYS A 701 -44.14 30.56 35.07
C LYS A 701 -43.24 29.42 34.58
N VAL A 702 -42.25 29.76 33.75
CA VAL A 702 -41.18 28.86 33.34
C VAL A 702 -39.84 29.43 33.79
N VAL A 703 -38.98 28.58 34.35
CA VAL A 703 -37.58 28.89 34.65
C VAL A 703 -36.69 27.94 33.86
N ALA A 704 -35.56 28.42 33.31
CA ALA A 704 -34.64 27.58 32.55
C ALA A 704 -33.32 27.35 33.30
N GLY A 705 -32.86 26.10 33.31
CA GLY A 705 -31.51 25.71 33.74
C GLY A 705 -30.75 25.08 32.59
N THR A 706 -29.43 25.26 32.57
CA THR A 706 -28.56 24.67 31.53
C THR A 706 -27.38 23.94 32.12
N THR A 707 -26.99 22.84 31.49
CA THR A 707 -25.82 22.04 31.89
C THR A 707 -25.10 21.46 30.68
N GLY A 708 -24.01 20.75 30.94
CA GLY A 708 -23.12 20.20 29.93
C GLY A 708 -22.10 21.21 29.39
N SER A 709 -21.44 20.83 28.31
CA SER A 709 -20.34 21.56 27.70
C SER A 709 -20.74 22.92 27.09
N GLY A 710 -21.90 23.01 26.44
CA GLY A 710 -22.42 24.23 25.82
C GLY A 710 -23.27 25.09 26.75
N ARG A 711 -23.29 24.80 28.07
CA ARG A 711 -24.24 25.36 29.04
C ARG A 711 -24.23 26.88 29.12
N GLN A 712 -23.05 27.48 28.96
CA GLN A 712 -22.86 28.92 29.02
C GLN A 712 -23.52 29.63 27.82
N LEU A 713 -23.22 29.16 26.61
CA LEU A 713 -23.82 29.68 25.38
C LEU A 713 -25.34 29.48 25.40
N THR A 714 -25.79 28.29 25.78
CA THR A 714 -27.21 27.95 25.82
C THR A 714 -27.94 28.73 26.89
N GLY A 715 -27.33 28.90 28.07
CA GLY A 715 -27.85 29.75 29.15
C GLY A 715 -28.04 31.18 28.67
N PHE A 716 -27.03 31.71 27.96
CA PHE A 716 -27.14 33.00 27.30
C PHE A 716 -28.23 33.05 26.22
N ILE A 717 -28.58 31.96 25.52
CA ILE A 717 -29.64 31.95 24.49
C ILE A 717 -31.04 31.82 25.09
N VAL A 718 -31.22 31.04 26.15
CA VAL A 718 -32.54 30.84 26.80
C VAL A 718 -32.84 31.91 27.86
N GLY A 719 -31.82 32.66 28.28
CA GLY A 719 -31.90 33.66 29.33
C GLY A 719 -31.86 33.08 30.74
N ALA A 720 -31.26 31.90 30.91
CA ALA A 720 -31.06 31.29 32.23
C ALA A 720 -30.20 32.22 33.11
N SER A 721 -30.54 32.29 34.39
CA SER A 721 -29.74 33.02 35.38
C SER A 721 -28.39 32.34 35.59
N LYS A 722 -27.37 33.08 36.06
CA LYS A 722 -26.01 32.57 36.24
C LYS A 722 -25.98 31.36 37.19
N GLU A 723 -26.82 31.41 38.22
CA GLU A 723 -27.02 30.37 39.23
C GLU A 723 -27.72 29.12 38.66
N HIS A 724 -28.41 29.25 37.51
CA HIS A 724 -29.09 28.15 36.81
C HIS A 724 -28.23 27.52 35.71
N ILE A 725 -27.00 27.99 35.53
CA ILE A 725 -25.99 27.38 34.67
C ILE A 725 -25.15 26.43 35.54
N VAL A 726 -25.57 25.18 35.60
CA VAL A 726 -25.10 24.20 36.59
C VAL A 726 -24.07 23.26 35.98
N ASP A 727 -23.08 22.88 36.76
CA ASP A 727 -22.12 21.85 36.37
C ASP A 727 -22.78 20.48 36.19
N GLU A 728 -22.21 19.67 35.29
CA GLU A 728 -22.82 18.43 34.83
C GLU A 728 -22.91 17.37 35.93
N ILE A 729 -21.94 17.28 36.83
CA ILE A 729 -21.97 16.34 37.97
C ILE A 729 -23.17 16.62 38.88
N THR A 730 -23.36 17.89 39.25
CA THR A 730 -24.48 18.33 40.10
C THR A 730 -25.82 18.09 39.40
N ALA A 731 -25.91 18.41 38.11
CA ALA A 731 -27.13 18.17 37.34
C ALA A 731 -27.44 16.66 37.22
N GLN A 732 -26.46 15.83 36.90
CA GLN A 732 -26.65 14.38 36.81
C GLN A 732 -27.11 13.77 38.15
N ALA A 733 -26.48 14.15 39.26
CA ALA A 733 -26.88 13.72 40.60
C ALA A 733 -28.32 14.14 40.93
N ALA A 734 -28.66 15.42 40.71
CA ALA A 734 -30.00 15.97 40.95
C ALA A 734 -31.07 15.27 40.08
N GLY A 735 -30.72 14.87 38.86
CA GLY A 735 -31.61 14.16 37.96
C GLY A 735 -32.05 12.81 38.52
N ILE A 736 -31.13 12.05 39.11
CA ILE A 736 -31.44 10.75 39.73
C ILE A 736 -32.19 10.93 41.05
N THR A 737 -31.74 11.83 41.93
CA THR A 737 -32.38 12.05 43.24
C THR A 737 -33.81 12.60 43.12
N THR A 738 -34.19 13.17 41.97
CA THR A 738 -35.56 13.60 41.68
C THR A 738 -36.54 12.43 41.65
N PHE A 739 -36.13 11.26 41.14
CA PHE A 739 -37.01 10.11 40.92
C PHE A 739 -36.61 8.85 41.69
N TYR A 740 -35.42 8.84 42.29
CA TYR A 740 -34.91 7.72 43.07
C TYR A 740 -34.98 8.03 44.57
N PRO A 741 -35.77 7.26 45.36
CA PRO A 741 -36.07 7.62 46.76
C PRO A 741 -34.93 7.30 47.75
N GLN A 742 -33.96 6.46 47.37
CA GLN A 742 -32.85 6.14 48.26
C GLN A 742 -31.83 7.27 48.29
N LYS A 743 -31.17 7.44 49.43
CA LYS A 743 -30.22 8.52 49.68
C LYS A 743 -28.75 8.11 49.64
N GLU A 744 -28.46 6.82 49.48
CA GLU A 744 -27.09 6.30 49.36
C GLU A 744 -26.99 5.34 48.16
N PHE A 745 -26.21 5.71 47.16
CA PHE A 745 -25.99 4.92 45.93
C PHE A 745 -24.83 5.49 45.10
N SER A 746 -24.27 4.66 44.22
CA SER A 746 -23.31 5.09 43.20
C SER A 746 -24.00 5.27 41.86
N ILE A 747 -23.69 6.35 41.16
CA ILE A 747 -24.11 6.61 39.79
C ILE A 747 -22.94 6.28 38.86
N ILE A 748 -23.22 5.42 37.90
CA ILE A 748 -22.35 5.11 36.78
C ILE A 748 -22.93 5.77 35.53
N GLU A 749 -22.10 6.45 34.76
CA GLU A 749 -22.47 7.02 33.46
C GLU A 749 -21.40 6.71 32.42
N PHE A 750 -21.80 5.98 31.38
CA PHE A 750 -20.95 5.70 30.22
C PHE A 750 -21.34 6.66 29.09
N GLY A 751 -20.52 7.66 28.84
CA GLY A 751 -20.71 8.49 27.65
C GLY A 751 -19.90 7.99 26.45
N GLY A 752 -20.29 8.46 25.27
CA GLY A 752 -19.53 8.22 24.04
C GLY A 752 -18.16 8.91 24.02
N GLN A 753 -17.98 9.96 24.83
CA GLN A 753 -16.72 10.72 24.94
C GLN A 753 -16.30 10.85 26.41
N ASP A 754 -17.20 11.34 27.27
CA ASP A 754 -16.91 11.52 28.70
C ASP A 754 -17.68 10.50 29.53
N SER A 755 -17.05 9.89 30.52
CA SER A 755 -17.65 8.91 31.44
C SER A 755 -17.49 9.40 32.87
N LYS A 756 -18.50 9.18 33.70
CA LYS A 756 -18.59 9.76 35.04
C LYS A 756 -18.94 8.69 36.06
N PHE A 757 -18.40 8.85 37.25
CA PHE A 757 -18.74 8.10 38.44
C PHE A 757 -19.08 9.10 39.55
N ILE A 758 -20.17 8.89 40.28
CA ILE A 758 -20.62 9.79 41.34
C ILE A 758 -21.09 8.95 42.51
N ASN A 759 -20.59 9.21 43.71
CA ASN A 759 -21.13 8.66 44.94
C ASN A 759 -22.07 9.66 45.59
N ILE A 760 -23.27 9.18 45.91
CA ILE A 760 -24.27 9.90 46.67
C ILE A 760 -24.35 9.30 48.06
N ASP A 761 -24.26 10.15 49.08
CA ASP A 761 -24.54 9.82 50.47
C ASP A 761 -25.45 10.89 51.06
N GLN A 762 -26.43 10.48 51.86
CA GLN A 762 -27.49 11.33 52.41
C GLN A 762 -28.19 12.25 51.39
N GLY A 763 -28.17 11.89 50.10
CA GLY A 763 -28.75 12.68 49.00
C GLY A 763 -27.85 13.77 48.43
N VAL A 764 -26.58 13.86 48.85
CA VAL A 764 -25.59 14.81 48.33
C VAL A 764 -24.40 14.09 47.68
N VAL A 765 -23.72 14.76 46.75
CA VAL A 765 -22.50 14.24 46.11
C VAL A 765 -21.35 14.28 47.11
N VAL A 766 -20.79 13.12 47.45
CA VAL A 766 -19.65 12.99 48.38
C VAL A 766 -18.33 12.66 47.68
N ASP A 767 -18.40 12.01 46.52
CA ASP A 767 -17.23 11.70 45.71
C ASP A 767 -17.62 11.65 44.24
N PHE A 768 -16.71 11.99 43.35
CA PHE A 768 -16.92 11.85 41.92
C PHE A 768 -15.60 11.69 41.17
N ALA A 769 -15.66 10.94 40.08
CA ALA A 769 -14.58 10.83 39.12
C ALA A 769 -15.10 10.99 37.70
N MET A 770 -14.24 11.52 36.85
CA MET A 770 -14.48 11.62 35.41
C MET A 770 -13.26 11.07 34.69
N ASN A 771 -13.46 10.46 33.52
CA ASN A 771 -12.34 10.02 32.71
C ASN A 771 -11.45 11.22 32.29
N ASN A 772 -10.13 11.06 32.45
CA ASN A 772 -9.18 11.83 31.65
C ASN A 772 -9.27 11.36 30.18
N ALA A 773 -8.80 12.18 29.23
CA ALA A 773 -8.89 11.90 27.78
C ALA A 773 -8.34 10.52 27.31
N CYS A 774 -7.56 9.81 28.14
CA CYS A 774 -7.08 8.44 27.90
C CYS A 774 -8.16 7.34 28.07
N ALA A 775 -9.24 7.61 28.81
CA ALA A 775 -10.41 6.74 28.93
C ALA A 775 -11.65 7.30 28.22
N ALA A 776 -11.44 8.28 27.33
CA ALA A 776 -12.48 8.75 26.42
C ALA A 776 -12.74 7.71 25.32
N GLY A 777 -13.96 7.67 24.81
CA GLY A 777 -14.31 6.78 23.69
C GLY A 777 -14.74 5.36 24.06
N THR A 778 -14.91 5.04 25.34
CA THR A 778 -15.40 3.72 25.79
C THR A 778 -16.79 3.40 25.24
N GLY A 779 -17.71 4.38 25.21
CA GLY A 779 -18.99 4.23 24.49
C GLY A 779 -18.86 4.30 22.97
N ALA A 780 -17.95 5.14 22.45
CA ALA A 780 -17.71 5.25 21.01
C ALA A 780 -17.13 3.97 20.40
N LEU A 781 -16.44 3.12 21.19
CA LEU A 781 -15.99 1.80 20.76
C LEU A 781 -17.16 0.94 20.27
N LEU A 782 -18.26 0.90 21.02
CA LEU A 782 -19.44 0.12 20.66
C LEU A 782 -20.08 0.67 19.38
N GLU A 783 -20.23 2.00 19.28
CA GLU A 783 -20.75 2.68 18.09
C GLU A 783 -19.90 2.39 16.85
N LYS A 784 -18.57 2.54 16.94
CA LYS A 784 -17.62 2.25 15.85
C LYS A 784 -17.73 0.81 15.40
N TYR A 785 -17.78 -0.12 16.34
CA TYR A 785 -17.91 -1.54 16.02
C TYR A 785 -19.26 -1.84 15.36
N ALA A 786 -20.36 -1.32 15.90
CA ALA A 786 -21.71 -1.48 15.34
C ALA A 786 -21.76 -0.96 13.88
N MET A 787 -21.26 0.26 13.66
CA MET A 787 -21.18 0.88 12.33
C MET A 787 -20.33 0.08 11.36
N ARG A 788 -19.20 -0.47 11.80
CA ARG A 788 -18.32 -1.32 10.97
C ARG A 788 -18.98 -2.64 10.61
N ARG A 789 -19.87 -3.14 11.46
CA ARG A 789 -20.60 -4.40 11.27
C ARG A 789 -22.00 -4.24 10.67
N GLY A 790 -22.42 -3.01 10.38
CA GLY A 790 -23.75 -2.71 9.83
C GLY A 790 -24.88 -3.04 10.80
N ILE A 791 -24.64 -2.93 12.10
CA ILE A 791 -25.61 -3.22 13.16
C ILE A 791 -26.16 -1.89 13.68
N ALA A 792 -27.47 -1.82 13.92
CA ALA A 792 -28.06 -0.70 14.65
C ALA A 792 -27.49 -0.68 16.09
N ILE A 793 -27.09 0.48 16.59
CA ILE A 793 -26.45 0.58 17.91
C ILE A 793 -27.41 0.15 19.03
N GLU A 794 -28.72 0.30 18.79
CA GLU A 794 -29.82 -0.12 19.63
C GLU A 794 -29.84 -1.64 19.83
N ASP A 795 -29.54 -2.41 18.77
CA ASP A 795 -29.56 -3.88 18.80
C ASP A 795 -28.32 -4.49 19.45
N PHE A 796 -27.24 -3.71 19.61
CA PHE A 796 -25.93 -4.21 20.04
C PHE A 796 -26.01 -4.94 21.38
N GLY A 797 -26.76 -4.39 22.34
CA GLY A 797 -26.91 -4.98 23.68
C GLY A 797 -27.63 -6.31 23.65
N ASP A 798 -28.72 -6.39 22.88
CA ASP A 798 -29.52 -7.62 22.75
C ASP A 798 -28.76 -8.73 22.01
N ILE A 799 -27.90 -8.35 21.06
CA ILE A 799 -26.97 -9.28 20.40
C ILE A 799 -25.93 -9.79 21.40
N ALA A 800 -25.34 -8.91 22.22
CA ALA A 800 -24.37 -9.28 23.24
C ALA A 800 -24.95 -10.27 24.28
N LEU A 801 -26.21 -10.09 24.68
CA LEU A 801 -26.89 -10.97 25.65
C LEU A 801 -27.07 -12.42 25.18
N LYS A 802 -27.01 -12.67 23.86
CA LYS A 802 -27.10 -14.02 23.27
C LYS A 802 -25.76 -14.78 23.31
N ALA A 803 -24.69 -14.14 23.78
CA ALA A 803 -23.36 -14.72 23.82
C ALA A 803 -23.24 -15.81 24.89
N ASN A 804 -22.66 -16.95 24.51
CA ASN A 804 -22.41 -18.06 25.43
C ASN A 804 -20.92 -18.23 25.76
N ASN A 805 -20.02 -17.71 24.91
CA ASN A 805 -18.58 -17.96 24.99
C ASN A 805 -17.77 -16.74 24.50
N PRO A 806 -17.92 -15.55 25.11
CA PRO A 806 -17.20 -14.35 24.67
C PRO A 806 -15.69 -14.50 24.91
N PRO A 807 -14.84 -14.12 23.94
CA PRO A 807 -13.38 -14.17 24.11
C PRO A 807 -12.88 -13.11 25.09
N ALA A 808 -11.78 -13.38 25.78
CA ALA A 808 -11.04 -12.36 26.52
C ALA A 808 -10.29 -11.43 25.53
N ILE A 809 -10.54 -10.13 25.64
CA ILE A 809 -9.91 -9.08 24.82
C ILE A 809 -9.26 -8.02 25.71
N ASP A 810 -8.32 -7.26 25.17
CA ASP A 810 -7.60 -6.22 25.92
C ASP A 810 -8.57 -5.08 26.27
N SER A 811 -8.68 -4.74 27.57
CA SER A 811 -9.55 -3.68 28.09
C SER A 811 -8.78 -2.45 28.58
N THR A 812 -7.50 -2.30 28.21
CA THR A 812 -6.64 -1.21 28.68
C THR A 812 -7.07 0.15 28.13
N CYS A 813 -7.47 0.19 26.86
CA CYS A 813 -8.08 1.34 26.21
C CYS A 813 -8.84 0.90 24.95
N ALA A 814 -9.71 1.78 24.42
CA ALA A 814 -10.54 1.47 23.25
C ALA A 814 -9.74 1.02 22.03
N VAL A 815 -8.58 1.64 21.75
CA VAL A 815 -7.72 1.28 20.61
C VAL A 815 -7.18 -0.15 20.72
N LEU A 816 -6.77 -0.57 21.92
CA LEU A 816 -6.27 -1.93 22.14
C LEU A 816 -7.39 -2.97 22.14
N SER A 817 -8.59 -2.60 22.61
CA SER A 817 -9.80 -3.43 22.46
C SER A 817 -10.14 -3.65 20.98
N GLU A 818 -10.11 -2.60 20.14
CA GLU A 818 -10.32 -2.71 18.69
C GLU A 818 -9.25 -3.59 18.01
N GLN A 819 -7.99 -3.48 18.43
CA GLN A 819 -6.92 -4.30 17.86
C GLN A 819 -7.04 -5.77 18.28
N SER A 820 -7.36 -6.03 19.54
CA SER A 820 -7.46 -7.40 20.06
C SER A 820 -8.67 -8.14 19.52
N ILE A 821 -9.80 -7.45 19.27
CA ILE A 821 -10.99 -8.10 18.71
C ILE A 821 -10.82 -8.57 17.27
N ILE A 822 -9.97 -7.91 16.48
CA ILE A 822 -9.69 -8.26 15.08
C ILE A 822 -9.23 -9.71 14.94
N LYS A 823 -8.43 -10.22 15.88
CA LYS A 823 -7.98 -11.63 15.88
C LYS A 823 -9.16 -12.60 15.94
N TYR A 824 -10.16 -12.30 16.78
CA TYR A 824 -11.32 -13.17 16.96
C TYR A 824 -12.29 -13.07 15.78
N GLU A 825 -12.45 -11.87 15.22
CA GLU A 825 -13.17 -11.67 13.96
C GLU A 825 -12.54 -12.45 12.80
N GLN A 826 -11.22 -12.38 12.66
CA GLN A 826 -10.48 -13.14 11.63
C GLN A 826 -10.71 -14.64 11.73
N ASN A 827 -10.92 -15.16 12.92
CA ASN A 827 -11.14 -16.58 13.18
C ASN A 827 -12.62 -16.93 13.35
N ASN A 828 -13.52 -16.12 12.81
CA ASN A 828 -14.95 -16.40 12.68
C ASN A 828 -15.68 -16.64 14.03
N VAL A 829 -15.22 -15.98 15.10
CA VAL A 829 -15.99 -15.92 16.35
C VAL A 829 -17.32 -15.23 16.08
N SER A 830 -18.41 -15.75 16.67
CA SER A 830 -19.76 -15.26 16.39
C SER A 830 -19.96 -13.81 16.83
N LEU A 831 -20.88 -13.12 16.16
CA LEU A 831 -21.12 -11.70 16.42
C LEU A 831 -21.59 -11.45 17.86
N GLU A 832 -22.42 -12.33 18.41
CA GLU A 832 -22.91 -12.28 19.79
C GLU A 832 -21.72 -12.27 20.76
N ASN A 833 -20.79 -13.22 20.60
CA ASN A 833 -19.60 -13.35 21.44
C ASN A 833 -18.67 -12.14 21.33
N LEU A 834 -18.53 -11.56 20.14
CA LEU A 834 -17.73 -10.35 19.90
C LEU A 834 -18.36 -9.11 20.54
N CYS A 835 -19.67 -8.92 20.40
CA CYS A 835 -20.41 -7.85 21.06
C CYS A 835 -20.32 -7.95 22.59
N ALA A 836 -20.49 -9.15 23.15
CA ALA A 836 -20.32 -9.38 24.58
C ALA A 836 -18.88 -9.11 25.07
N ALA A 837 -17.87 -9.56 24.32
CA ALA A 837 -16.47 -9.28 24.65
C ALA A 837 -16.18 -7.77 24.70
N LEU A 838 -16.75 -6.98 23.78
CA LEU A 838 -16.63 -5.52 23.80
C LEU A 838 -17.34 -4.90 25.00
N THR A 839 -18.59 -5.30 25.30
CA THR A 839 -19.31 -4.77 26.48
C THR A 839 -18.57 -5.04 27.80
N LEU A 840 -17.93 -6.21 27.92
CA LEU A 840 -17.09 -6.55 29.06
C LEU A 840 -15.80 -5.72 29.09
N ALA A 841 -15.14 -5.55 27.94
CA ALA A 841 -13.94 -4.74 27.85
C ALA A 841 -14.19 -3.27 28.17
N THR A 842 -15.28 -2.69 27.67
CA THR A 842 -15.69 -1.31 27.97
C THR A 842 -16.01 -1.15 29.46
N ALA A 843 -16.74 -2.10 30.06
CA ALA A 843 -17.05 -2.06 31.48
C ALA A 843 -15.79 -2.14 32.36
N ARG A 844 -14.87 -3.08 32.07
CA ARG A 844 -13.59 -3.19 32.80
C ARG A 844 -12.74 -1.94 32.64
N ASN A 845 -12.68 -1.39 31.43
CA ASN A 845 -11.94 -0.17 31.17
C ASN A 845 -12.47 0.99 32.03
N TYR A 846 -13.79 1.17 32.04
CA TYR A 846 -14.44 2.20 32.84
C TYR A 846 -14.12 2.04 34.34
N LEU A 847 -14.28 0.84 34.90
CA LEU A 847 -14.00 0.59 36.32
C LEU A 847 -12.53 0.86 36.66
N ALA A 848 -11.62 0.41 35.79
CA ALA A 848 -10.18 0.58 36.01
C ALA A 848 -9.69 2.02 35.84
N LYS A 849 -10.31 2.83 34.96
CA LYS A 849 -9.78 4.15 34.57
C LYS A 849 -10.61 5.34 35.08
N VAL A 850 -11.89 5.15 35.34
CA VAL A 850 -12.79 6.20 35.84
C VAL A 850 -13.01 6.04 37.32
N VAL A 851 -13.47 4.87 37.76
CA VAL A 851 -13.74 4.64 39.19
C VAL A 851 -12.43 4.58 39.97
N SER A 852 -11.40 3.91 39.44
CA SER A 852 -10.00 3.97 39.87
C SER A 852 -9.78 4.14 41.40
N GLY A 853 -10.19 3.13 42.17
CA GLY A 853 -9.95 3.10 43.63
C GLY A 853 -11.06 3.71 44.49
N LEU A 854 -12.07 4.33 43.88
CA LEU A 854 -13.26 4.81 44.59
C LEU A 854 -14.17 3.65 45.02
N GLU A 855 -14.80 3.81 46.19
CA GLU A 855 -15.79 2.85 46.70
C GLU A 855 -17.04 2.83 45.80
N ILE A 856 -17.48 1.63 45.38
CA ILE A 856 -18.77 1.43 44.72
C ILE A 856 -19.79 0.94 45.75
N LYS A 857 -20.80 1.78 46.03
CA LYS A 857 -21.88 1.51 46.97
C LYS A 857 -22.69 0.27 46.58
N GLU A 858 -23.51 -0.22 47.51
CA GLU A 858 -24.31 -1.44 47.28
C GLU A 858 -25.41 -1.25 46.22
N LYS A 859 -25.96 -0.04 46.15
CA LYS A 859 -26.95 0.34 45.15
C LYS A 859 -26.24 1.10 44.04
N VAL A 860 -26.34 0.58 42.82
CA VAL A 860 -25.67 1.14 41.64
C VAL A 860 -26.74 1.54 40.63
N VAL A 861 -26.76 2.82 40.27
CA VAL A 861 -27.63 3.38 39.24
C VAL A 861 -26.80 3.60 37.98
N PHE A 862 -27.24 3.06 36.85
CA PHE A 862 -26.60 3.27 35.55
C PHE A 862 -27.44 4.19 34.68
N GLN A 863 -26.87 5.34 34.30
CA GLN A 863 -27.53 6.38 33.51
C GLN A 863 -26.74 6.73 32.24
N GLY A 864 -27.30 7.62 31.43
CA GLY A 864 -26.81 7.98 30.11
C GLY A 864 -27.45 7.14 29.00
N ALA A 865 -27.20 7.52 27.74
CA ALA A 865 -27.80 6.85 26.58
C ALA A 865 -27.35 5.38 26.45
N THR A 866 -26.14 5.06 26.89
CA THR A 866 -25.60 3.70 26.92
C THR A 866 -26.32 2.77 27.89
N ALA A 867 -27.08 3.30 28.86
CA ALA A 867 -27.89 2.47 29.76
C ALA A 867 -29.07 1.78 29.06
N PHE A 868 -29.42 2.22 27.83
CA PHE A 868 -30.35 1.47 26.97
C PHE A 868 -29.75 0.17 26.42
N ASN A 869 -28.41 0.07 26.36
CA ASN A 869 -27.73 -1.13 25.93
C ASN A 869 -27.74 -2.16 27.07
N LEU A 870 -28.69 -3.09 27.05
CA LEU A 870 -28.86 -4.10 28.09
C LEU A 870 -27.63 -5.02 28.25
N GLY A 871 -26.87 -5.23 27.17
CA GLY A 871 -25.58 -5.92 27.23
C GLY A 871 -24.56 -5.19 28.10
N GLN A 872 -24.53 -3.85 28.06
CA GLN A 872 -23.67 -3.04 28.94
C GLN A 872 -24.14 -3.08 30.40
N VAL A 873 -25.46 -3.09 30.65
CA VAL A 873 -26.03 -3.30 31.99
C VAL A 873 -25.59 -4.66 32.55
N ALA A 874 -25.73 -5.71 31.74
CA ALA A 874 -25.32 -7.06 32.09
C ALA A 874 -23.81 -7.19 32.29
N ALA A 875 -22.99 -6.50 31.49
CA ALA A 875 -21.54 -6.48 31.67
C ALA A 875 -21.14 -5.86 33.02
N LEU A 876 -21.77 -4.76 33.42
CA LEU A 876 -21.58 -4.16 34.74
C LEU A 876 -22.01 -5.10 35.87
N GLU A 877 -23.18 -5.74 35.76
CA GLU A 877 -23.62 -6.75 36.71
C GLU A 877 -22.64 -7.93 36.81
N THR A 878 -22.14 -8.41 35.67
CA THR A 878 -21.20 -9.52 35.58
C THR A 878 -19.89 -9.21 36.32
N ILE A 879 -19.34 -8.01 36.14
CA ILE A 879 -18.05 -7.63 36.72
C ILE A 879 -18.18 -7.21 38.18
N LEU A 880 -19.26 -6.51 38.55
CA LEU A 880 -19.46 -6.01 39.91
C LEU A 880 -20.10 -7.06 40.84
N GLY A 881 -20.82 -8.05 40.30
CA GLY A 881 -21.62 -8.98 41.07
C GLY A 881 -22.85 -8.36 41.75
N LYS A 882 -23.12 -7.06 41.51
CA LYS A 882 -24.21 -6.26 42.07
C LYS A 882 -25.31 -6.00 41.04
N GLY A 883 -26.55 -5.87 41.49
CA GLY A 883 -27.67 -5.50 40.61
C GLY A 883 -27.60 -4.04 40.18
N ILE A 884 -27.77 -3.79 38.88
CA ILE A 884 -27.72 -2.45 38.30
C ILE A 884 -29.14 -1.90 38.10
N ILE A 885 -29.39 -0.68 38.55
CA ILE A 885 -30.67 0.01 38.41
C ILE A 885 -30.59 0.98 37.24
N VAL A 886 -31.43 0.80 36.22
CA VAL A 886 -31.56 1.76 35.11
C VAL A 886 -32.81 2.60 35.33
N PRO A 887 -32.70 3.94 35.44
CA PRO A 887 -33.84 4.84 35.66
C PRO A 887 -34.73 4.91 34.40
N PRO A 888 -35.97 5.44 34.51
CA PRO A 888 -36.94 5.48 33.40
C PRO A 888 -36.50 6.29 32.17
N TRP A 889 -35.77 7.38 32.38
CA TRP A 889 -35.29 8.25 31.31
C TRP A 889 -33.77 8.47 31.42
N PRO A 890 -32.96 7.40 31.28
CA PRO A 890 -31.54 7.43 31.62
C PRO A 890 -30.75 8.39 30.73
N HIS A 891 -31.19 8.57 29.49
CA HIS A 891 -30.56 9.46 28.53
C HIS A 891 -30.71 10.96 28.83
N ILE A 892 -31.70 11.42 29.60
CA ILE A 892 -31.97 12.86 29.83
C ILE A 892 -31.81 13.31 31.30
N THR A 893 -31.19 12.49 32.14
CA THR A 893 -30.99 12.75 33.58
C THR A 893 -30.31 14.10 33.85
N GLY A 894 -29.30 14.47 33.05
CA GLY A 894 -28.65 15.78 33.16
C GLY A 894 -29.61 16.96 32.90
N ALA A 895 -30.49 16.85 31.91
CA ALA A 895 -31.50 17.87 31.63
C ALA A 895 -32.54 17.94 32.76
N ILE A 896 -33.01 16.80 33.25
CA ILE A 896 -33.92 16.73 34.40
C ILE A 896 -33.31 17.42 35.62
N GLY A 897 -32.04 17.13 35.93
CA GLY A 897 -31.41 17.72 37.10
C GLY A 897 -31.08 19.20 36.96
N ALA A 898 -30.74 19.68 35.77
CA ALA A 898 -30.66 21.12 35.51
C ALA A 898 -32.01 21.81 35.74
N ALA A 899 -33.10 21.17 35.33
CA ALA A 899 -34.45 21.65 35.61
C ALA A 899 -34.77 21.64 37.10
N LYS A 900 -34.39 20.57 37.81
CA LYS A 900 -34.59 20.44 39.27
C LYS A 900 -33.84 21.51 40.05
N TYR A 901 -32.58 21.75 39.70
CA TYR A 901 -31.78 22.80 40.34
C TYR A 901 -32.39 24.20 40.11
N ALA A 902 -32.87 24.45 38.90
CA ALA A 902 -33.58 25.68 38.57
C ALA A 902 -34.93 25.82 39.31
N TYR A 903 -35.59 24.70 39.64
CA TYR A 903 -36.79 24.67 40.46
C TYR A 903 -36.49 25.06 41.91
N ASP A 904 -35.45 24.44 42.50
CA ASP A 904 -35.03 24.68 43.88
C ASP A 904 -34.56 26.12 44.12
N THR A 905 -34.16 26.82 43.06
CA THR A 905 -33.69 28.21 43.07
C THR A 905 -34.55 29.14 42.20
N SER A 906 -35.82 28.78 42.00
CA SER A 906 -36.74 29.41 41.04
C SER A 906 -37.06 30.90 41.30
N ASN A 907 -36.74 31.40 42.49
CA ASN A 907 -36.86 32.81 42.86
C ASN A 907 -35.92 33.73 42.06
N LEU A 908 -34.86 33.18 41.46
CA LEU A 908 -33.80 33.92 40.77
C LEU A 908 -33.89 33.85 39.24
N GLY A 909 -34.85 33.10 38.70
CA GLY A 909 -34.84 32.64 37.31
C GLY A 909 -35.57 33.53 36.32
N ASN A 910 -34.91 33.86 35.22
CA ASN A 910 -35.55 34.37 34.01
C ASN A 910 -35.57 33.29 32.91
N PHE A 911 -36.64 33.29 32.12
CA PHE A 911 -36.73 32.51 30.89
C PHE A 911 -37.27 33.44 29.80
N ARG A 912 -36.64 33.46 28.63
CA ARG A 912 -37.04 34.36 27.55
C ARG A 912 -38.40 34.02 26.94
N GLY A 913 -38.92 32.83 27.20
CA GLY A 913 -40.19 32.35 26.65
C GLY A 913 -40.00 31.60 25.34
N PHE A 914 -40.76 30.51 25.19
CA PHE A 914 -40.65 29.59 24.04
C PHE A 914 -40.75 30.33 22.69
N LYS A 915 -41.83 31.07 22.45
CA LYS A 915 -42.04 31.79 21.18
C LYS A 915 -40.95 32.82 20.85
N LYS A 916 -40.38 33.49 21.86
CA LYS A 916 -39.30 34.46 21.63
C LYS A 916 -38.02 33.75 21.21
N ILE A 917 -37.68 32.63 21.86
CA ILE A 917 -36.48 31.85 21.54
C ILE A 917 -36.53 31.30 20.11
N LEU A 918 -37.69 30.79 19.68
CA LEU A 918 -37.87 30.25 18.32
C LEU A 918 -37.69 31.30 17.21
N ASN A 919 -37.90 32.58 17.52
CA ASN A 919 -37.78 33.70 16.58
C ASN A 919 -36.48 34.51 16.78
N LEU A 920 -35.53 34.02 17.59
CA LEU A 920 -34.28 34.71 17.84
C LEU A 920 -33.43 34.79 16.57
N LYS A 921 -33.03 36.01 16.19
CA LYS A 921 -31.94 36.22 15.24
C LYS A 921 -30.64 36.28 16.01
N TYR A 922 -29.74 35.33 15.77
CA TYR A 922 -28.45 35.28 16.43
C TYR A 922 -27.31 35.10 15.42
N ASN A 923 -26.10 35.40 15.85
CA ASN A 923 -24.87 35.13 15.14
C ASN A 923 -23.84 34.60 16.12
N VAL A 924 -23.29 33.41 15.87
CA VAL A 924 -22.21 32.83 16.68
C VAL A 924 -21.05 32.55 15.74
N GLY A 925 -19.86 33.03 16.10
CA GLY A 925 -18.69 32.82 15.28
C GLY A 925 -17.38 33.10 16.01
N PRO A 926 -16.25 32.77 15.36
CA PRO A 926 -14.94 33.05 15.92
C PRO A 926 -14.73 34.56 16.11
N TYR A 927 -13.98 34.92 17.14
CA TYR A 927 -13.60 36.27 17.47
C TYR A 927 -12.09 36.36 17.64
N GLU A 928 -11.46 37.27 16.90
CA GLU A 928 -10.01 37.48 16.99
C GLU A 928 -9.68 38.27 18.26
N CYS A 929 -8.80 37.71 19.10
CA CYS A 929 -8.33 38.40 20.29
C CYS A 929 -7.60 39.68 19.90
N ILE A 930 -7.92 40.80 20.56
CA ILE A 930 -7.30 42.10 20.29
C ILE A 930 -5.83 42.17 20.72
N ASN A 931 -5.35 41.22 21.53
CA ASN A 931 -3.97 41.18 22.00
C ASN A 931 -3.20 40.08 21.26
N LYS A 932 -2.51 40.49 20.20
CA LYS A 932 -1.73 39.62 19.32
C LYS A 932 -0.41 39.15 19.93
N ASP A 933 0.09 39.85 20.95
CA ASP A 933 1.34 39.51 21.65
C ASP A 933 1.13 38.54 22.82
N CYS A 934 -0.11 38.05 23.00
CA CYS A 934 -0.47 37.13 24.06
C CYS A 934 -0.20 35.68 23.65
N GLY A 935 0.73 34.99 24.32
CA GLY A 935 1.02 33.57 24.09
C GLY A 935 -0.11 32.58 24.45
N ASN A 936 -1.32 33.06 24.76
CA ASN A 936 -2.44 32.20 25.15
C ASN A 936 -3.16 31.53 23.97
N ASP A 937 -2.98 32.01 22.73
CA ASP A 937 -3.62 31.48 21.49
C ASP A 937 -5.09 31.07 21.73
N CYS A 938 -5.88 32.00 22.24
CA CYS A 938 -7.27 31.73 22.60
C CYS A 938 -8.15 31.63 21.34
N ASN A 939 -8.84 30.49 21.18
CA ASN A 939 -9.98 30.38 20.26
C ASN A 939 -11.23 30.97 20.93
N ILE A 940 -11.43 32.27 20.79
CA ILE A 940 -12.56 32.99 21.37
C ILE A 940 -13.75 32.88 20.42
N THR A 941 -14.92 32.58 20.96
CA THR A 941 -16.20 32.57 20.25
C THR A 941 -17.04 33.74 20.74
N ARG A 942 -17.58 34.53 19.82
CA ARG A 942 -18.55 35.60 20.11
C ARG A 942 -19.93 35.18 19.66
N ALA A 943 -20.86 35.17 20.60
CA ALA A 943 -22.29 35.06 20.35
C ALA A 943 -22.95 36.45 20.42
N GLU A 944 -23.77 36.76 19.43
CA GLU A 944 -24.52 38.00 19.30
C GLU A 944 -26.00 37.66 19.10
N ILE A 945 -26.89 38.27 19.90
CA ILE A 945 -28.33 38.24 19.65
C ILE A 945 -28.73 39.59 19.06
N LYS A 946 -29.36 39.55 17.88
CA LYS A 946 -29.84 40.73 17.14
C LYS A 946 -31.26 41.07 17.60
N GLY A 947 -31.38 42.16 18.35
CA GLY A 947 -32.66 42.73 18.80
C GLY A 947 -32.62 44.27 18.76
N LYS A 948 -33.51 44.92 19.51
CA LYS A 948 -33.48 46.39 19.70
C LYS A 948 -32.18 46.86 20.37
N GLU A 949 -31.62 46.03 21.25
CA GLU A 949 -30.27 46.16 21.80
C GLU A 949 -29.43 44.95 21.37
N LYS A 950 -28.15 45.19 21.03
CA LYS A 950 -27.21 44.11 20.72
C LYS A 950 -26.66 43.52 22.02
N MET A 951 -26.91 42.24 22.24
CA MET A 951 -26.33 41.51 23.38
C MET A 951 -25.20 40.63 22.90
N PHE A 952 -24.04 40.76 23.54
CA PHE A 952 -22.84 39.96 23.26
C PHE A 952 -22.51 39.03 24.42
N TYR A 953 -22.01 37.84 24.08
CA TYR A 953 -21.42 36.89 25.01
C TYR A 953 -20.16 36.29 24.40
N PHE A 954 -19.09 36.18 25.20
CA PHE A 954 -17.79 35.67 24.75
C PHE A 954 -17.43 34.40 25.52
N ILE A 955 -16.85 33.43 24.81
CA ILE A 955 -16.49 32.12 25.34
C ILE A 955 -15.07 31.77 24.88
N GLY A 956 -14.28 31.15 25.75
CA GLY A 956 -13.00 30.54 25.35
C GLY A 956 -11.77 31.43 25.53
N ASP A 957 -11.89 32.60 26.15
CA ASP A 957 -10.77 33.46 26.51
C ASP A 957 -10.14 33.02 27.84
N ARG A 958 -8.89 32.54 27.77
CA ARG A 958 -8.16 32.03 28.95
C ARG A 958 -7.88 33.12 29.99
N CYS A 959 -7.71 34.35 29.54
CA CYS A 959 -7.46 35.50 30.41
C CYS A 959 -8.72 36.13 30.99
N GLN A 960 -9.91 35.59 30.65
CA GLN A 960 -11.22 36.09 31.07
C GLN A 960 -11.49 37.57 30.71
N ARG A 961 -10.69 38.16 29.80
CA ARG A 961 -10.80 39.56 29.37
C ARG A 961 -12.18 39.91 28.79
N TYR A 962 -12.85 38.94 28.17
CA TYR A 962 -14.11 39.11 27.47
C TYR A 962 -15.27 38.37 28.15
N SER A 963 -15.01 37.20 28.73
CA SER A 963 -16.03 36.41 29.43
C SER A 963 -16.36 36.97 30.82
N ALA A 964 -15.45 37.71 31.45
CA ALA A 964 -15.77 38.47 32.66
C ALA A 964 -16.61 39.70 32.29
N LYS A 965 -17.93 39.66 32.50
CA LYS A 965 -18.68 40.90 32.69
C LYS A 965 -18.25 41.51 34.01
N LYS A 966 -18.00 42.83 34.03
CA LYS A 966 -17.89 43.62 35.26
C LYS A 966 -19.15 43.36 36.09
N ASP A 967 -19.07 42.52 37.11
CA ASP A 967 -20.09 42.49 38.14
C ASP A 967 -20.05 43.88 38.81
N GLU A 968 -21.03 44.73 38.51
CA GLU A 968 -21.42 45.86 39.35
C GLU A 968 -22.02 45.31 40.64
N LYS A 969 -21.13 44.79 41.49
CA LYS A 969 -21.17 44.69 42.95
C LYS A 969 -19.98 43.81 43.31
N GLN A 970 -18.82 44.45 43.45
CA GLN A 970 -17.74 43.90 44.26
C GLN A 970 -18.28 43.74 45.68
N ILE A 971 -18.87 42.58 46.00
CA ILE A 971 -18.70 42.05 47.35
C ILE A 971 -17.25 41.60 47.35
N LYS A 972 -16.33 42.49 47.77
CA LYS A 972 -14.96 42.09 48.05
C LYS A 972 -15.05 41.04 49.16
N PRO A 973 -14.71 39.76 48.92
CA PRO A 973 -14.58 38.84 50.03
C PRO A 973 -13.54 39.41 51.01
N PRO A 974 -13.73 39.25 52.33
CA PRO A 974 -12.77 39.74 53.31
C PRO A 974 -11.40 39.17 52.95
N ASN A 975 -10.38 40.02 53.01
CA ASN A 975 -9.01 39.61 52.73
C ASN A 975 -8.50 38.84 53.95
N LEU A 976 -8.82 37.54 53.99
CA LEU A 976 -8.47 36.62 55.08
C LEU A 976 -6.95 36.56 55.32
N PHE A 977 -6.13 36.89 54.32
CA PHE A 977 -4.68 37.03 54.48
C PHE A 977 -4.32 38.25 55.32
N LYS A 978 -4.94 39.39 55.03
CA LYS A 978 -4.76 40.62 55.80
C LYS A 978 -5.35 40.49 57.21
N GLU A 979 -6.45 39.79 57.35
CA GLU A 979 -7.09 39.50 58.64
C GLU A 979 -6.24 38.55 59.49
N ARG A 980 -5.73 37.46 58.89
CA ARG A 980 -4.73 36.58 59.51
C ARG A 980 -3.48 37.35 59.91
N GLN A 981 -2.95 38.21 59.05
CA GLN A 981 -1.75 38.99 59.34
C GLN A 981 -1.98 39.95 60.51
N LYS A 982 -3.15 40.57 60.58
CA LYS A 982 -3.56 41.43 61.69
C LYS A 982 -3.71 40.64 63.00
N ILE A 983 -4.31 39.45 62.95
CA ILE A 983 -4.40 38.53 64.09
C ILE A 983 -3.01 38.08 64.53
N MET A 984 -2.10 37.78 63.60
CA MET A 984 -0.72 37.42 63.92
C MET A 984 0.07 38.59 64.52
N GLU A 985 -0.15 39.81 64.04
CA GLU A 985 0.45 41.04 64.60
C GLU A 985 -0.12 41.39 65.98
N GLU A 986 -1.41 41.11 66.24
CA GLU A 986 -2.05 41.27 67.54
C GLU A 986 -1.64 40.19 68.55
N ILE A 987 -1.33 38.97 68.10
CA ILE A 987 -0.80 37.89 68.95
C ILE A 987 0.69 38.09 69.26
N CYS A 988 1.43 38.76 68.38
CA CYS A 988 2.85 39.06 68.57
C CYS A 988 3.12 40.35 69.37
N LYS A 989 2.09 41.13 69.70
CA LYS A 989 2.14 42.27 70.64
C LYS A 989 1.67 41.81 72.01
#